data_AF-D8LEQ8-F1
#
_entry.id   AF-D8LEQ8-F1
#
_cell.length_a   1.000
_cell.length_b   1.000
_cell.length_c   1.000
_cell.angle_alpha   90.00
_cell.angle_beta   90.00
_cell.angle_gamma   90.00
#
_symmetry.space_group_name_H-M   'P 1'
#
loop_
_entity.id
_entity.type
_entity.pdbx_description
1 polymer ?
#
loop_
_entity_poly.entity_id
_entity_poly.type
_entity_poly.pdbx_seq_one_letter_code
_entity_poly.pdbx_strand_id
1 'polypeptide(L)'
;MASRKEVPPRDPPIPKTETWTTPKILNGRGRSGRFRAVGASAAVAAAALVLTNFVPSADGWRMWTNGGDEVSGDGGPGGRIGHSMVLAGNDSRVIMFGGRDNEIVRQHIPRTYEVTRQDGTLEFVSYDEKIVLECQENALENNVTFDSSASSSVSISSNGSTNSTGETCSTTVAVGLYYNDVWEYDLNCTRYADGPCEGTGWNVLHEGARHGACEYVRGTEICGVPSERWRQGAAMFDDNTMIVYGGYSQRCGDYCDDVWSFDLRDNSWMEIYPLGHFAEGEGPGKRWKFSVAYDGLSMMVFGGHRLWHGFATDNSEANSWSSFAEYPEGGYLQDLWVYTKKQLAEDEQVPTDSSAYGNWTKIAPKESCVADPGLAWEERNDISCDIRWPQGRAGHAAVWDEDRGGMWLHGGYTTFFPYISSDGAGSDYGTTALGRGGFRPYPDYPYFLSDMWFFNTSSGQWGEITATSPTQPTPRMNHMMVMVDHILVVFGGFYFNHHYDDTWFFNTTTSYWLEKSSHVHAVYPANCTDDLLYIEENNCTELLWPNDLERDQDSPWDVLPYAEQPNYYPDGEFARYYGVHTKGDIGSREALFSVGSPLPPYMATAPRQHVRRYVHAFNDTHSAVLYEWCTSVLGEPTRDTTLDGLFGRSDSPVFVSQPRRQAPGWDGCRDREDGRTDLDQGLMWEHPGHRSDAQAVYSKKHAMVLMYGGQGYSDWQTPSVNITTATSVLSDFWVLGMSECASNCSFHGDCSYGSCSCHDGFFGLDCSNASCPGDFCYYEETTHVEVCSHCCQAGWSHQDGDTYVTEDVSRSECSVTSPGESHGICDGFGTCQCAPPFIGDDCSIKDCQYNCSFNGWCSVEFPVSRCMCTPGYYGEYCQYLECLNNCSYPHGTCDSSTGVCACEMTYSPYNNTR
;
A
#
# COMPACT_ATOMS: atom_id res chain seq x y z
N MET A 1 4.44 -52.33 -39.83
CA MET A 1 4.82 -53.76 -39.92
C MET A 1 6.30 -53.89 -39.53
N ALA A 2 6.67 -54.99 -38.84
CA ALA A 2 8.01 -55.61 -38.65
C ALA A 2 9.31 -54.78 -38.82
N SER A 3 10.36 -54.92 -37.99
CA SER A 3 10.56 -55.73 -36.76
C SER A 3 11.85 -55.30 -36.03
N ARG A 4 12.05 -55.80 -34.79
CA ARG A 4 13.16 -55.50 -33.87
C ARG A 4 14.56 -55.91 -34.36
N LYS A 5 15.59 -55.26 -33.79
CA LYS A 5 16.78 -55.93 -33.22
C LYS A 5 17.31 -55.14 -31.99
N GLU A 6 18.17 -55.77 -31.20
CA GLU A 6 18.32 -55.57 -29.75
C GLU A 6 19.66 -54.89 -29.33
N VAL A 7 19.61 -53.86 -28.46
CA VAL A 7 20.11 -53.78 -27.04
C VAL A 7 21.57 -54.29 -26.72
N PRO A 8 22.39 -53.73 -25.78
CA PRO A 8 22.19 -52.72 -24.70
C PRO A 8 23.27 -51.55 -24.72
N PRO A 9 23.75 -50.89 -23.62
CA PRO A 9 23.95 -49.43 -23.61
C PRO A 9 25.42 -48.97 -23.50
N ARG A 10 25.67 -47.65 -23.60
CA ARG A 10 26.89 -46.99 -23.10
C ARG A 10 26.59 -45.58 -22.60
N ASP A 11 26.91 -45.32 -21.35
CA ASP A 11 26.90 -44.00 -20.73
C ASP A 11 28.02 -43.09 -21.27
N PRO A 12 27.86 -41.75 -21.19
CA PRO A 12 28.84 -40.78 -21.68
C PRO A 12 30.02 -40.55 -20.70
N PRO A 13 31.19 -40.07 -21.18
CA PRO A 13 32.36 -39.83 -20.35
C PRO A 13 32.41 -38.42 -19.73
N ILE A 14 32.57 -38.41 -18.40
CA ILE A 14 33.16 -37.38 -17.51
C ILE A 14 34.48 -38.03 -16.96
N PRO A 15 35.52 -37.38 -16.34
CA PRO A 15 35.77 -35.96 -15.96
C PRO A 15 37.14 -35.37 -16.39
N LYS A 16 37.37 -34.08 -16.09
CA LYS A 16 38.41 -33.51 -15.18
C LYS A 16 38.48 -31.98 -15.40
N THR A 17 38.46 -31.06 -14.43
CA THR A 17 39.11 -30.90 -13.10
C THR A 17 40.64 -30.71 -13.11
N GLU A 18 41.06 -29.46 -13.27
CA GLU A 18 42.32 -28.88 -12.79
C GLU A 18 41.93 -27.81 -11.74
N THR A 19 42.11 -28.03 -10.43
CA THR A 19 43.33 -27.81 -9.63
C THR A 19 43.92 -26.40 -9.71
N TRP A 20 43.91 -25.64 -8.60
CA TRP A 20 45.09 -24.93 -8.06
C TRP A 20 44.95 -24.66 -6.54
N THR A 21 45.63 -25.51 -5.77
CA THR A 21 46.42 -25.21 -4.55
C THR A 21 45.82 -24.49 -3.33
N THR A 22 45.60 -25.29 -2.26
CA THR A 22 45.71 -24.86 -0.86
C THR A 22 47.16 -24.90 -0.35
N PRO A 23 47.56 -24.04 0.61
CA PRO A 23 48.74 -24.26 1.44
C PRO A 23 48.45 -25.31 2.53
N LYS A 24 49.32 -26.31 2.65
CA LYS A 24 49.33 -27.25 3.80
C LYS A 24 50.18 -26.70 4.95
N ILE A 25 50.05 -27.41 6.09
CA ILE A 25 51.02 -27.66 7.20
C ILE A 25 50.56 -26.95 8.50
N LEU A 26 50.30 -27.60 9.65
CA LEU A 26 50.54 -29.00 10.09
C LEU A 26 49.49 -29.45 11.13
N ASN A 27 49.24 -30.76 11.22
CA ASN A 27 48.34 -31.37 12.21
C ASN A 27 49.15 -31.91 13.41
N GLY A 28 48.66 -31.77 14.65
CA GLY A 28 49.38 -32.21 15.86
C GLY A 28 48.45 -32.69 16.99
N ARG A 29 48.30 -34.01 17.15
CA ARG A 29 47.58 -34.63 18.29
C ARG A 29 48.42 -34.54 19.58
N GLY A 30 47.82 -34.20 20.73
CA GLY A 30 48.56 -34.17 22.01
C GLY A 30 47.71 -34.08 23.30
N ARG A 31 47.35 -35.25 23.85
CA ARG A 31 46.95 -35.57 25.24
C ARG A 31 47.09 -34.52 26.37
N SER A 32 46.02 -34.44 27.19
CA SER A 32 45.97 -34.36 28.67
C SER A 32 46.86 -33.38 29.45
N GLY A 33 46.24 -32.49 30.24
CA GLY A 33 46.92 -31.75 31.32
C GLY A 33 45.92 -31.04 32.26
N ARG A 34 46.02 -31.28 33.57
CA ARG A 34 45.24 -30.58 34.61
C ARG A 34 45.96 -29.30 35.08
N PHE A 35 45.16 -28.42 35.68
CA PHE A 35 45.47 -27.48 36.79
C PHE A 35 46.00 -26.06 36.53
N ARG A 36 45.20 -25.14 37.10
CA ARG A 36 45.51 -23.98 37.96
C ARG A 36 45.73 -22.60 37.33
N ALA A 37 45.02 -21.66 37.95
CA ALA A 37 45.01 -20.23 37.67
C ALA A 37 46.14 -19.46 38.38
N VAL A 38 46.63 -18.44 37.67
CA VAL A 38 47.17 -17.15 38.13
C VAL A 38 46.85 -16.19 36.95
N GLY A 39 46.41 -14.94 37.07
CA GLY A 39 46.20 -14.06 38.22
C GLY A 39 46.81 -12.68 37.94
N ALA A 40 45.96 -11.65 37.78
CA ALA A 40 46.30 -10.23 37.49
C ALA A 40 46.90 -9.95 36.07
N SER A 41 46.66 -8.79 35.43
CA SER A 41 45.89 -7.59 35.84
C SER A 41 45.32 -6.82 34.63
N ALA A 42 44.36 -5.93 34.88
CA ALA A 42 43.58 -5.22 33.87
C ALA A 42 44.35 -4.13 33.10
N ALA A 43 43.99 -3.96 31.81
CA ALA A 43 44.19 -2.72 31.05
C ALA A 43 43.06 -2.54 30.02
N VAL A 44 42.08 -1.71 30.39
CA VAL A 44 41.21 -0.86 29.55
C VAL A 44 40.48 -1.49 28.34
N ALA A 45 39.14 -1.53 28.43
CA ALA A 45 38.25 -1.86 27.32
C ALA A 45 38.13 -0.71 26.30
N ALA A 46 38.09 -1.04 25.01
CA ALA A 46 37.48 -0.25 23.92
C ALA A 46 37.57 -1.01 22.57
N ALA A 47 36.71 -2.03 22.33
CA ALA A 47 36.47 -2.63 21.00
C ALA A 47 35.32 -3.68 21.05
N ALA A 48 34.13 -3.30 21.53
CA ALA A 48 32.94 -4.18 21.55
C ALA A 48 31.64 -3.35 21.56
N LEU A 49 31.51 -2.50 20.54
CA LEU A 49 30.41 -1.63 20.12
C LEU A 49 30.98 -0.96 18.85
N VAL A 50 30.37 -0.97 17.67
CA VAL A 50 28.95 -1.14 17.31
C VAL A 50 28.84 -2.06 16.08
N LEU A 51 28.07 -3.14 16.20
CA LEU A 51 27.41 -3.81 15.08
C LEU A 51 25.92 -3.68 15.34
N THR A 52 25.39 -2.48 15.13
CA THR A 52 23.94 -2.27 15.05
C THR A 52 23.45 -2.98 13.81
N ASN A 53 22.50 -3.89 14.00
CA ASN A 53 21.67 -4.40 12.93
C ASN A 53 21.06 -3.21 12.18
N PHE A 54 21.34 -3.09 10.89
CA PHE A 54 20.45 -2.42 9.97
C PHE A 54 19.99 -3.50 8.99
N VAL A 55 18.74 -3.91 9.19
CA VAL A 55 18.03 -4.85 8.33
C VAL A 55 17.88 -4.16 6.96
N PRO A 56 18.09 -4.85 5.82
CA PRO A 56 17.75 -4.28 4.52
C PRO A 56 16.23 -4.27 4.42
N SER A 57 15.60 -3.15 4.05
CA SER A 57 14.14 -3.02 4.04
C SER A 57 13.71 -2.15 2.87
N ALA A 58 12.99 -2.71 1.89
CA ALA A 58 12.33 -1.95 0.84
C ALA A 58 11.38 -2.85 0.04
N ASP A 59 10.09 -2.54 -0.02
CA ASP A 59 9.14 -3.06 -1.04
C ASP A 59 7.84 -2.26 -1.00
N GLY A 60 8.00 -0.97 -0.72
CA GLY A 60 6.92 -0.02 -0.60
C GLY A 60 7.27 1.24 -1.34
N TRP A 61 6.33 2.16 -1.35
CA TRP A 61 6.63 3.53 -1.69
C TRP A 61 7.46 4.14 -0.57
N ARG A 62 8.65 4.65 -0.92
CA ARG A 62 9.53 5.39 -0.04
C ARG A 62 9.70 6.81 -0.55
N MET A 63 9.64 7.80 0.33
CA MET A 63 9.86 9.20 0.00
C MET A 63 11.36 9.52 -0.02
N TRP A 64 11.85 10.05 -1.13
CA TRP A 64 13.19 10.60 -1.26
C TRP A 64 13.19 12.07 -0.86
N THR A 65 13.82 12.36 0.27
CA THR A 65 14.11 13.73 0.71
C THR A 65 15.33 14.29 -0.04
N ASN A 66 15.28 15.59 -0.38
CA ASN A 66 16.39 16.28 -1.05
C ASN A 66 17.52 16.56 -0.05
N GLY A 67 18.45 15.60 0.06
CA GLY A 67 19.48 15.59 1.09
C GLY A 67 18.95 14.99 2.40
N GLY A 68 19.82 14.24 3.08
CA GLY A 68 19.51 13.68 4.40
C GLY A 68 19.18 14.77 5.43
N ASP A 69 18.46 14.35 6.46
CA ASP A 69 17.92 15.13 7.59
C ASP A 69 18.51 16.54 7.79
N GLU A 70 17.60 17.54 7.84
CA GLU A 70 17.85 18.95 8.19
C GLU A 70 18.57 19.85 7.16
N VAL A 71 18.01 20.06 5.96
CA VAL A 71 18.21 21.33 5.22
C VAL A 71 16.90 21.93 4.72
N SER A 72 16.51 23.07 5.30
CA SER A 72 15.39 23.88 4.85
C SER A 72 15.77 24.80 3.67
N GLY A 73 15.29 24.49 2.45
CA GLY A 73 15.23 25.45 1.34
C GLY A 73 15.51 24.89 -0.07
N ASP A 74 14.49 24.95 -0.95
CA ASP A 74 14.56 25.09 -2.43
C ASP A 74 15.63 24.31 -3.22
N GLY A 75 15.86 23.03 -2.90
CA GLY A 75 16.83 22.16 -3.59
C GLY A 75 16.32 21.40 -4.83
N GLY A 76 15.16 21.70 -5.40
CA GLY A 76 14.57 20.90 -6.49
C GLY A 76 13.43 21.56 -7.27
N PRO A 77 12.73 20.80 -8.16
CA PRO A 77 11.80 21.35 -9.15
C PRO A 77 10.55 22.05 -8.60
N GLY A 78 10.28 21.98 -7.29
CA GLY A 78 9.09 22.59 -6.69
C GLY A 78 7.77 21.91 -7.10
N GLY A 79 6.66 22.49 -6.68
CA GLY A 79 5.33 21.91 -6.90
C GLY A 79 4.94 21.92 -8.37
N ARG A 80 4.68 20.75 -8.97
CA ARG A 80 4.20 20.70 -10.38
C ARG A 80 3.25 19.57 -10.71
N ILE A 81 2.15 19.93 -11.38
CA ILE A 81 1.21 19.01 -12.05
C ILE A 81 1.33 19.08 -13.56
N GLY A 82 1.08 17.94 -14.22
CA GLY A 82 1.15 17.85 -15.68
C GLY A 82 2.52 18.24 -16.23
N HIS A 83 3.58 18.05 -15.45
CA HIS A 83 4.92 18.00 -15.98
C HIS A 83 5.07 16.71 -16.83
N SER A 84 6.22 16.51 -17.45
CA SER A 84 6.54 15.28 -18.17
C SER A 84 7.85 14.70 -17.64
N MET A 85 7.91 13.40 -17.37
CA MET A 85 9.12 12.68 -16.95
C MET A 85 9.49 11.63 -17.99
N VAL A 86 10.78 11.53 -18.32
CA VAL A 86 11.35 10.52 -19.24
C VAL A 86 12.72 10.08 -18.74
N LEU A 87 13.19 8.90 -19.14
CA LEU A 87 14.53 8.40 -18.80
C LEU A 87 15.52 8.65 -19.93
N ALA A 88 16.77 8.94 -19.58
CA ALA A 88 17.86 9.22 -20.51
C ALA A 88 19.17 8.52 -20.11
N GLY A 89 20.11 8.44 -21.06
CA GLY A 89 21.44 7.89 -20.83
C GLY A 89 21.47 6.38 -20.52
N ASN A 90 20.56 5.60 -21.10
CA ASN A 90 20.35 4.17 -20.77
C ASN A 90 19.96 3.99 -19.30
N ASP A 91 18.75 4.46 -18.97
CA ASP A 91 18.10 4.38 -17.65
C ASP A 91 18.88 4.95 -16.47
N SER A 92 19.84 5.84 -16.72
CA SER A 92 20.66 6.44 -15.67
C SER A 92 20.22 7.80 -15.18
N ARG A 93 19.40 8.54 -15.93
CA ARG A 93 19.04 9.92 -15.59
C ARG A 93 17.55 10.12 -15.81
N VAL A 94 16.86 10.70 -14.83
CA VAL A 94 15.46 11.13 -14.95
C VAL A 94 15.47 12.56 -15.48
N ILE A 95 14.82 12.81 -16.61
CA ILE A 95 14.66 14.15 -17.17
C ILE A 95 13.21 14.58 -16.97
N MET A 96 13.04 15.82 -16.50
CA MET A 96 11.74 16.41 -16.20
C MET A 96 11.59 17.75 -16.91
N PHE A 97 10.42 18.00 -17.49
CA PHE A 97 10.11 19.25 -18.19
C PHE A 97 8.73 19.80 -17.83
N GLY A 98 8.68 21.12 -17.66
CA GLY A 98 7.44 21.91 -17.61
C GLY A 98 6.50 21.55 -16.45
N GLY A 99 5.22 21.84 -16.62
CA GLY A 99 4.18 21.66 -15.60
C GLY A 99 3.64 22.98 -15.05
N ARG A 100 2.82 22.89 -14.00
CA ARG A 100 2.14 24.04 -13.36
C ARG A 100 2.10 23.88 -11.85
N ASP A 101 2.30 24.97 -11.11
CA ASP A 101 2.15 25.03 -9.64
C ASP A 101 0.78 25.59 -9.22
N ASN A 102 0.56 25.72 -7.92
CA ASN A 102 -0.54 26.45 -7.30
C ASN A 102 -0.67 27.89 -7.85
N GLU A 103 -1.89 28.42 -7.82
CA GLU A 103 -2.16 29.82 -8.16
C GLU A 103 -1.44 30.77 -7.19
N ILE A 104 -0.66 31.72 -7.72
CA ILE A 104 -0.04 32.79 -6.91
C ILE A 104 -0.75 34.12 -7.11
N VAL A 105 -0.87 34.89 -6.03
CA VAL A 105 -1.47 36.24 -6.08
C VAL A 105 -0.40 37.24 -6.51
N ARG A 106 -0.60 37.91 -7.65
CA ARG A 106 0.28 39.00 -8.14
C ARG A 106 -0.48 40.31 -8.25
N GLN A 107 0.24 41.42 -8.11
CA GLN A 107 -0.32 42.76 -8.33
C GLN A 107 -0.69 42.96 -9.81
N HIS A 108 -1.87 43.50 -10.08
CA HIS A 108 -2.35 43.73 -11.43
C HIS A 108 -1.74 45.03 -11.99
N ILE A 109 -0.85 44.88 -12.97
CA ILE A 109 -0.17 45.98 -13.67
C ILE A 109 -0.52 45.90 -15.17
N PRO A 110 -1.73 46.36 -15.56
CA PRO A 110 -2.12 46.36 -16.97
C PRO A 110 -1.24 47.32 -17.77
N ARG A 111 -0.87 46.90 -18.98
CA ARG A 111 -0.27 47.79 -19.98
C ARG A 111 -1.32 48.75 -20.50
N THR A 112 -1.17 50.03 -20.18
CA THR A 112 -1.99 51.09 -20.75
C THR A 112 -1.29 51.67 -21.97
N TYR A 113 -2.07 51.92 -23.03
CA TYR A 113 -1.57 52.46 -24.30
C TYR A 113 -2.32 53.76 -24.64
N GLU A 114 -1.56 54.80 -24.95
CA GLU A 114 -2.13 56.06 -25.44
C GLU A 114 -2.28 55.98 -26.95
N VAL A 115 -3.51 56.15 -27.47
CA VAL A 115 -3.77 56.14 -28.91
C VAL A 115 -4.08 57.56 -29.37
N THR A 116 -3.30 58.08 -30.32
CA THR A 116 -3.64 59.31 -31.03
C THR A 116 -3.98 59.03 -32.48
N ARG A 117 -4.60 60.01 -33.14
CA ARG A 117 -5.07 59.86 -34.52
C ARG A 117 -4.34 60.82 -35.44
N GLN A 118 -3.30 60.33 -36.12
CA GLN A 118 -2.63 61.04 -37.22
C GLN A 118 -3.21 60.61 -38.57
N ASP A 119 -3.57 61.58 -39.40
CA ASP A 119 -4.03 61.41 -40.79
C ASP A 119 -5.10 60.32 -41.03
N GLY A 120 -5.95 60.10 -40.01
CA GLY A 120 -7.06 59.14 -40.04
C GLY A 120 -6.74 57.76 -39.46
N THR A 121 -5.46 57.42 -39.35
CA THR A 121 -4.94 56.17 -38.76
C THR A 121 -4.77 56.34 -37.25
N LEU A 122 -4.92 55.24 -36.50
CA LEU A 122 -4.66 55.19 -35.06
C LEU A 122 -3.19 54.80 -34.83
N GLU A 123 -2.44 55.63 -34.12
CA GLU A 123 -1.05 55.39 -33.74
C GLU A 123 -0.92 55.27 -32.22
N PHE A 124 -0.17 54.26 -31.76
CA PHE A 124 0.14 54.06 -30.34
C PHE A 124 1.36 54.93 -29.98
N VAL A 125 1.18 55.85 -29.02
CA VAL A 125 2.14 56.92 -28.70
C VAL A 125 3.06 56.55 -27.55
N SER A 126 2.58 55.76 -26.59
CA SER A 126 3.31 55.35 -25.40
C SER A 126 2.83 53.99 -24.89
N TYR A 127 3.74 53.28 -24.21
CA TYR A 127 3.47 52.07 -23.44
C TYR A 127 3.78 52.38 -21.96
N ASP A 128 2.76 52.52 -21.13
CA ASP A 128 2.90 52.74 -19.69
C ASP A 128 2.39 51.52 -18.92
N GLU A 129 3.30 50.85 -18.20
CA GLU A 129 2.97 49.85 -17.18
C GLU A 129 2.61 50.55 -15.88
N LYS A 130 1.31 50.70 -15.61
CA LYS A 130 0.79 51.36 -14.41
C LYS A 130 0.09 50.35 -13.53
N ILE A 131 0.49 50.32 -12.25
CA ILE A 131 -0.26 49.62 -11.21
C ILE A 131 -1.67 50.21 -11.17
N VAL A 132 -2.70 49.37 -11.07
CA VAL A 132 -4.06 49.85 -10.75
C VAL A 132 -4.06 50.35 -9.31
N LEU A 133 -3.84 51.65 -9.11
CA LEU A 133 -3.92 52.32 -7.82
C LEU A 133 -5.24 53.07 -7.67
N GLU A 134 -5.75 53.02 -6.43
CA GLU A 134 -6.87 53.78 -5.86
C GLU A 134 -8.27 53.49 -6.40
N CYS A 135 -8.93 52.56 -5.69
CA CYS A 135 -10.21 52.96 -5.11
C CYS A 135 -9.94 53.84 -3.88
N GLN A 136 -10.49 55.06 -3.93
CA GLN A 136 -10.50 56.15 -2.94
C GLN A 136 -9.39 57.23 -3.04
N GLU A 137 -9.83 58.41 -3.49
CA GLU A 137 -9.30 59.67 -2.95
C GLU A 137 -9.46 59.67 -1.41
N ASN A 138 -8.35 59.90 -0.69
CA ASN A 138 -8.26 60.20 0.75
C ASN A 138 -8.29 59.02 1.76
N ALA A 139 -7.16 58.31 1.91
CA ALA A 139 -6.70 57.85 3.22
C ALA A 139 -5.16 57.92 3.32
N LEU A 140 -4.66 58.53 4.40
CA LEU A 140 -3.25 58.85 4.58
C LEU A 140 -2.38 57.65 5.01
N GLU A 141 -1.10 57.72 4.62
CA GLU A 141 0.09 57.20 5.30
C GLU A 141 -0.10 56.06 6.31
N ASN A 142 0.37 54.85 5.96
CA ASN A 142 1.11 54.01 6.90
C ASN A 142 2.02 53.01 6.17
N ASN A 143 3.22 52.79 6.72
CA ASN A 143 4.22 51.87 6.15
C ASN A 143 3.75 50.42 6.22
N VAL A 144 3.88 49.69 5.11
CA VAL A 144 3.85 48.21 5.11
C VAL A 144 5.26 47.72 4.79
N THR A 145 5.91 47.11 5.78
CA THR A 145 7.17 46.37 5.59
C THR A 145 6.87 44.99 5.03
N PHE A 146 7.61 44.58 4.00
CA PHE A 146 7.56 43.21 3.50
C PHE A 146 8.22 42.25 4.51
N ASP A 147 7.58 41.10 4.72
CA ASP A 147 8.18 39.92 5.33
C ASP A 147 8.05 38.75 4.35
N SER A 148 9.08 37.93 4.22
CA SER A 148 9.27 37.01 3.09
C SER A 148 9.23 35.53 3.50
N SER A 149 8.53 35.19 4.59
CA SER A 149 8.52 33.84 5.16
C SER A 149 7.13 33.40 5.68
N ALA A 150 6.16 33.28 4.78
CA ALA A 150 4.81 32.78 5.11
C ALA A 150 4.27 31.79 4.07
N SER A 151 4.76 30.55 4.10
CA SER A 151 4.29 29.41 3.31
C SER A 151 3.22 28.60 4.06
N SER A 152 2.00 29.14 4.21
CA SER A 152 0.82 28.36 4.62
C SER A 152 -0.47 29.19 4.57
N SER A 153 -1.51 28.65 3.92
CA SER A 153 -2.94 29.03 4.07
C SER A 153 -3.26 30.54 4.22
N VAL A 154 -3.34 31.27 3.09
CA VAL A 154 -3.97 32.60 3.10
C VAL A 154 -5.49 32.44 3.19
N SER A 155 -6.04 32.60 4.39
CA SER A 155 -7.47 32.88 4.54
C SER A 155 -7.75 34.28 3.97
N ILE A 156 -8.55 34.36 2.90
CA ILE A 156 -8.92 35.64 2.30
C ILE A 156 -9.94 36.32 3.23
N SER A 157 -9.46 37.02 4.26
CA SER A 157 -10.23 38.10 4.87
C SER A 157 -10.28 39.25 3.88
N SER A 158 -11.36 39.34 3.11
CA SER A 158 -11.60 40.42 2.17
C SER A 158 -11.87 41.74 2.90
N ASN A 159 -10.82 42.38 3.43
CA ASN A 159 -10.82 43.81 3.76
C ASN A 159 -10.75 44.64 2.47
N GLY A 160 -11.66 44.34 1.52
CA GLY A 160 -11.89 45.18 0.36
C GLY A 160 -12.64 46.42 0.79
N SER A 161 -12.05 47.60 0.54
CA SER A 161 -12.79 48.85 0.66
C SER A 161 -13.90 48.84 -0.38
N THR A 162 -15.16 48.84 0.09
CA THR A 162 -16.32 48.96 -0.79
C THR A 162 -16.42 50.40 -1.30
N ASN A 163 -16.45 50.58 -2.62
CA ASN A 163 -16.85 51.86 -3.20
C ASN A 163 -18.33 52.17 -2.90
N SER A 164 -18.77 53.40 -3.20
CA SER A 164 -20.16 53.87 -2.97
C SER A 164 -21.24 53.09 -3.73
N THR A 165 -20.85 52.18 -4.64
CA THR A 165 -21.69 51.24 -5.39
C THR A 165 -21.75 49.83 -4.77
N GLY A 166 -20.93 49.53 -3.76
CA GLY A 166 -20.86 48.20 -3.12
C GLY A 166 -19.88 47.21 -3.76
N GLU A 167 -19.12 47.62 -4.77
CA GLU A 167 -18.09 46.78 -5.41
C GLU A 167 -16.82 46.70 -4.56
N THR A 168 -16.28 45.49 -4.41
CA THR A 168 -15.02 45.20 -3.72
C THR A 168 -13.84 45.39 -4.67
N CYS A 169 -12.97 46.37 -4.41
CA CYS A 169 -11.77 46.58 -5.21
C CYS A 169 -10.64 45.64 -4.75
N SER A 170 -10.06 44.87 -5.68
CA SER A 170 -8.78 44.16 -5.50
C SER A 170 -7.76 44.70 -6.49
N THR A 171 -6.55 45.00 -6.03
CA THR A 171 -5.40 45.39 -6.86
C THR A 171 -4.53 44.19 -7.25
N THR A 172 -4.97 42.97 -6.90
CA THR A 172 -4.26 41.72 -7.17
C THR A 172 -5.13 40.74 -7.95
N VAL A 173 -4.47 39.91 -8.76
CA VAL A 173 -5.04 38.84 -9.58
C VAL A 173 -4.34 37.52 -9.23
N ALA A 174 -5.09 36.42 -9.26
CA ALA A 174 -4.51 35.08 -9.25
C ALA A 174 -3.86 34.80 -10.60
N VAL A 175 -2.66 34.23 -10.58
CA VAL A 175 -1.88 33.86 -11.76
C VAL A 175 -1.31 32.46 -11.56
N GLY A 176 -1.70 31.53 -12.42
CA GLY A 176 -1.08 30.21 -12.49
C GLY A 176 0.40 30.32 -12.85
N LEU A 177 1.25 29.70 -12.03
CA LEU A 177 2.66 29.50 -12.35
C LEU A 177 2.79 28.32 -13.32
N TYR A 178 3.32 28.58 -14.51
CA TYR A 178 3.63 27.56 -15.52
C TYR A 178 5.14 27.52 -15.72
N TYR A 179 5.67 26.35 -16.07
CA TYR A 179 7.10 26.13 -16.24
C TYR A 179 7.48 25.69 -17.66
N ASN A 180 8.71 25.98 -18.06
CA ASN A 180 9.42 25.45 -19.24
C ASN A 180 10.91 25.19 -18.94
N ASP A 181 11.21 24.95 -17.67
CA ASP A 181 12.51 24.50 -17.18
C ASP A 181 12.74 23.02 -17.52
N VAL A 182 14.01 22.62 -17.56
CA VAL A 182 14.44 21.22 -17.69
C VAL A 182 15.30 20.87 -16.49
N TRP A 183 14.90 19.81 -15.79
CA TRP A 183 15.59 19.28 -14.63
C TRP A 183 16.07 17.84 -14.88
N GLU A 184 17.15 17.47 -14.21
CA GLU A 184 17.76 16.15 -14.24
C GLU A 184 17.95 15.61 -12.82
N TYR A 185 17.70 14.32 -12.62
CA TYR A 185 18.13 13.58 -11.44
C TYR A 185 19.02 12.40 -11.89
N ASP A 186 20.27 12.35 -11.42
CA ASP A 186 21.20 11.25 -11.74
C ASP A 186 20.96 10.05 -10.81
N LEU A 187 20.77 8.88 -11.40
CA LEU A 187 20.56 7.61 -10.71
C LEU A 187 21.87 6.79 -10.57
N ASN A 188 22.94 7.14 -11.29
CA ASN A 188 24.26 6.47 -11.26
C ASN A 188 25.12 6.89 -10.06
N CYS A 189 24.52 6.89 -8.88
CA CYS A 189 25.13 7.35 -7.65
C CYS A 189 25.55 6.20 -6.73
N THR A 190 26.25 6.52 -5.64
CA THR A 190 26.26 5.64 -4.47
C THR A 190 25.02 5.93 -3.64
N ARG A 191 24.23 4.89 -3.35
CA ARG A 191 23.08 4.93 -2.44
C ARG A 191 23.03 3.66 -1.59
N TYR A 192 22.31 3.71 -0.48
CA TYR A 192 22.02 2.54 0.35
C TYR A 192 20.63 2.02 0.01
N ALA A 193 20.56 0.79 -0.55
CA ALA A 193 19.31 0.15 -0.99
C ALA A 193 18.46 1.08 -1.90
N ASP A 194 17.16 1.10 -1.68
CA ASP A 194 16.17 2.02 -2.24
C ASP A 194 16.27 3.49 -1.77
N GLY A 195 17.27 3.87 -0.97
CA GLY A 195 17.45 5.26 -0.51
C GLY A 195 17.87 6.23 -1.62
N PRO A 196 17.71 7.56 -1.41
CA PRO A 196 18.21 8.55 -2.36
C PRO A 196 19.73 8.51 -2.47
N CYS A 197 20.24 9.10 -3.54
CA CYS A 197 21.67 9.23 -3.78
C CYS A 197 22.41 10.03 -2.70
N GLU A 198 23.55 9.53 -2.22
CA GLU A 198 24.35 10.25 -1.22
C GLU A 198 24.95 11.54 -1.80
N GLY A 199 24.53 12.69 -1.28
CA GLY A 199 25.11 13.99 -1.60
C GLY A 199 24.79 14.52 -3.02
N THR A 200 23.80 13.95 -3.71
CA THR A 200 23.27 14.48 -4.98
C THR A 200 21.77 14.76 -4.88
N GLY A 201 21.22 15.40 -5.91
CA GLY A 201 19.81 15.77 -5.99
C GLY A 201 19.45 16.24 -7.39
N TRP A 202 18.35 16.99 -7.49
CA TRP A 202 17.90 17.57 -8.75
C TRP A 202 18.84 18.67 -9.24
N ASN A 203 19.26 18.59 -10.50
CA ASN A 203 20.08 19.57 -11.21
C ASN A 203 19.25 20.28 -12.27
N VAL A 204 19.45 21.58 -12.47
CA VAL A 204 18.85 22.33 -13.58
C VAL A 204 19.73 22.13 -14.83
N LEU A 205 19.16 21.56 -15.89
CA LEU A 205 19.81 21.53 -17.21
C LEU A 205 19.51 22.80 -18.01
N HIS A 206 18.31 23.36 -17.84
CA HIS A 206 17.89 24.59 -18.50
C HIS A 206 16.88 25.35 -17.61
N GLU A 207 17.16 26.62 -17.26
CA GLU A 207 16.33 27.45 -16.37
C GLU A 207 14.93 27.80 -16.93
N GLY A 208 14.69 27.44 -18.18
CA GLY A 208 13.52 27.87 -18.95
C GLY A 208 13.70 29.30 -19.47
N ALA A 209 12.62 29.89 -19.96
CA ALA A 209 12.62 31.32 -20.26
C ALA A 209 11.20 31.89 -20.30
N ARG A 210 11.03 33.08 -19.72
CA ARG A 210 9.74 33.76 -19.69
C ARG A 210 9.20 33.98 -21.10
N HIS A 211 7.96 33.54 -21.33
CA HIS A 211 7.26 33.59 -22.61
C HIS A 211 8.06 32.94 -23.76
N GLY A 212 8.81 31.87 -23.51
CA GLY A 212 9.57 31.15 -24.55
C GLY A 212 10.78 31.91 -25.13
N ALA A 213 11.20 33.01 -24.50
CA ALA A 213 12.23 33.93 -25.00
C ALA A 213 11.96 34.45 -26.44
N CYS A 214 10.69 34.58 -26.85
CA CYS A 214 10.37 34.84 -28.25
C CYS A 214 10.51 36.33 -28.65
N GLU A 215 11.12 36.56 -29.82
CA GLU A 215 11.35 37.89 -30.40
C GLU A 215 10.78 38.00 -31.83
N TYR A 216 10.37 39.20 -32.23
CA TYR A 216 9.90 39.48 -33.60
C TYR A 216 11.06 39.89 -34.51
N VAL A 217 11.53 38.96 -35.34
CA VAL A 217 12.57 39.22 -36.34
C VAL A 217 11.93 39.39 -37.72
N ARG A 218 11.93 40.63 -38.22
CA ARG A 218 11.38 41.00 -39.54
C ARG A 218 9.87 40.66 -39.74
N GLY A 219 9.12 40.58 -38.65
CA GLY A 219 7.68 40.27 -38.68
C GLY A 219 7.35 38.79 -38.50
N THR A 220 8.34 37.91 -38.49
CA THR A 220 8.21 36.52 -38.03
C THR A 220 8.56 36.49 -36.54
N GLU A 221 7.72 35.84 -35.74
CA GLU A 221 8.04 35.55 -34.35
C GLU A 221 8.97 34.32 -34.29
N ILE A 222 10.07 34.41 -33.55
CA ILE A 222 11.04 33.34 -33.37
C ILE A 222 11.19 33.09 -31.87
N CYS A 223 10.92 31.86 -31.44
CA CYS A 223 11.05 31.44 -30.04
C CYS A 223 12.39 30.74 -29.80
N GLY A 224 13.00 30.98 -28.64
CA GLY A 224 14.24 30.30 -28.25
C GLY A 224 14.00 28.96 -27.54
N VAL A 225 12.89 28.85 -26.81
CA VAL A 225 12.49 27.67 -26.03
C VAL A 225 10.96 27.51 -26.08
N PRO A 226 10.40 26.31 -25.84
CA PRO A 226 8.95 26.13 -25.75
C PRO A 226 8.35 27.05 -24.69
N SER A 227 7.16 27.58 -24.95
CA SER A 227 6.44 28.37 -23.96
C SER A 227 6.07 27.56 -22.72
N GLU A 228 5.96 28.24 -21.58
CA GLU A 228 5.55 27.68 -20.30
C GLU A 228 4.23 26.91 -20.43
N ARG A 229 4.22 25.62 -20.08
CA ARG A 229 3.11 24.71 -20.41
C ARG A 229 2.95 23.54 -19.46
N TRP A 230 1.77 22.93 -19.49
CA TRP A 230 1.45 21.74 -18.69
C TRP A 230 0.51 20.76 -19.41
N ARG A 231 0.64 19.48 -19.06
CA ARG A 231 0.08 18.28 -19.72
C ARG A 231 0.44 18.21 -21.21
N GLN A 232 1.66 18.63 -21.53
CA GLN A 232 2.35 18.27 -22.77
C GLN A 232 2.72 16.79 -22.77
N GLY A 233 2.94 16.24 -23.96
CA GLY A 233 3.59 14.95 -24.13
C GLY A 233 5.09 15.13 -24.29
N ALA A 234 5.88 14.22 -23.71
CA ALA A 234 7.31 14.10 -23.99
C ALA A 234 7.71 12.65 -24.26
N ALA A 235 8.75 12.46 -25.07
CA ALA A 235 9.36 11.17 -25.37
C ALA A 235 10.88 11.32 -25.46
N MET A 236 11.63 10.35 -24.92
CA MET A 236 13.07 10.26 -25.14
C MET A 236 13.36 9.40 -26.36
N PHE A 237 14.35 9.83 -27.16
CA PHE A 237 14.89 9.08 -28.28
C PHE A 237 16.31 8.60 -27.98
N ASP A 238 16.72 7.49 -28.58
CA ASP A 238 18.00 6.81 -28.30
C ASP A 238 19.25 7.70 -28.49
N ASP A 239 19.14 8.75 -29.32
CA ASP A 239 20.20 9.74 -29.55
C ASP A 239 20.25 10.85 -28.48
N ASN A 240 19.70 10.58 -27.28
CA ASN A 240 19.59 11.49 -26.13
C ASN A 240 18.86 12.81 -26.45
N THR A 241 17.91 12.78 -27.39
CA THR A 241 17.01 13.90 -27.66
C THR A 241 15.65 13.67 -27.02
N MET A 242 15.18 14.63 -26.23
CA MET A 242 13.79 14.68 -25.79
C MET A 242 12.95 15.42 -26.83
N ILE A 243 11.85 14.83 -27.29
CA ILE A 243 10.82 15.51 -28.07
C ILE A 243 9.68 15.93 -27.16
N VAL A 244 9.19 17.16 -27.30
CA VAL A 244 8.04 17.71 -26.58
C VAL A 244 6.99 18.19 -27.58
N TYR A 245 5.72 17.87 -27.32
CA TYR A 245 4.59 18.26 -28.15
C TYR A 245 3.36 18.61 -27.31
N GLY A 246 2.56 19.57 -27.79
CA GLY A 246 1.24 19.89 -27.26
C GLY A 246 1.24 20.48 -25.84
N GLY A 247 0.13 20.27 -25.13
CA GLY A 247 -0.10 20.80 -23.79
C GLY A 247 -0.86 22.12 -23.76
N TYR A 248 -1.17 22.62 -22.57
CA TYR A 248 -1.81 23.92 -22.37
C TYR A 248 -0.76 25.00 -22.10
N SER A 249 -0.83 26.10 -22.84
CA SER A 249 -0.04 27.31 -22.62
C SER A 249 -0.83 28.55 -23.04
N GLN A 250 -0.81 29.59 -22.21
CA GLN A 250 -1.46 30.87 -22.53
C GLN A 250 -0.95 31.47 -23.85
N ARG A 251 0.34 31.23 -24.18
CA ARG A 251 0.96 31.71 -25.43
C ARG A 251 0.36 31.04 -26.68
N CYS A 252 -0.04 29.77 -26.56
CA CYS A 252 -0.51 28.99 -27.70
C CYS A 252 -1.95 29.31 -28.12
N GLY A 253 -2.67 30.18 -27.42
CA GLY A 253 -4.12 30.27 -27.53
C GLY A 253 -4.74 28.97 -26.99
N ASP A 254 -4.66 28.83 -25.68
CA ASP A 254 -4.98 27.64 -24.88
C ASP A 254 -4.10 26.41 -25.15
N TYR A 255 -4.24 25.76 -26.30
CA TYR A 255 -3.54 24.49 -26.59
C TYR A 255 -2.48 24.65 -27.68
N CYS A 256 -1.35 24.00 -27.47
CA CYS A 256 -0.23 24.02 -28.40
C CYS A 256 -0.33 22.87 -29.43
N ASP A 257 0.23 23.10 -30.61
CA ASP A 257 0.47 22.12 -31.67
C ASP A 257 1.92 22.15 -32.20
N ASP A 258 2.76 23.01 -31.60
CA ASP A 258 4.19 23.05 -31.86
C ASP A 258 4.90 21.78 -31.39
N VAL A 259 6.05 21.49 -32.00
CA VAL A 259 6.91 20.37 -31.63
C VAL A 259 8.32 20.87 -31.44
N TRP A 260 8.91 20.54 -30.30
CA TRP A 260 10.22 20.98 -29.87
C TRP A 260 11.13 19.78 -29.63
N SER A 261 12.42 19.94 -29.88
CA SER A 261 13.46 19.02 -29.41
C SER A 261 14.38 19.70 -28.40
N PHE A 262 14.83 18.93 -27.42
CA PHE A 262 15.87 19.28 -26.46
C PHE A 262 16.99 18.25 -26.54
N ASP A 263 18.21 18.69 -26.81
CA ASP A 263 19.38 17.83 -26.94
C ASP A 263 20.16 17.78 -25.63
N LEU A 264 20.24 16.61 -24.98
CA LEU A 264 20.95 16.44 -23.70
C LEU A 264 22.48 16.46 -23.82
N ARG A 265 23.03 16.59 -25.04
CA ARG A 265 24.48 16.68 -25.28
C ARG A 265 25.02 18.10 -25.06
N ASP A 266 24.20 19.12 -25.36
CA ASP A 266 24.55 20.53 -25.22
C ASP A 266 23.48 21.38 -24.47
N ASN A 267 22.39 20.75 -24.03
CA ASN A 267 21.24 21.35 -23.34
C ASN A 267 20.55 22.46 -24.17
N SER A 268 20.54 22.33 -25.50
CA SER A 268 19.89 23.28 -26.40
C SER A 268 18.46 22.87 -26.79
N TRP A 269 17.60 23.88 -26.99
CA TRP A 269 16.27 23.73 -27.58
C TRP A 269 16.29 24.04 -29.07
N MET A 270 15.47 23.31 -29.84
CA MET A 270 15.19 23.60 -31.24
C MET A 270 13.70 23.41 -31.53
N GLU A 271 13.07 24.43 -32.11
CA GLU A 271 11.73 24.36 -32.68
C GLU A 271 11.76 23.53 -33.97
N ILE A 272 10.95 22.47 -34.02
CA ILE A 272 10.79 21.63 -35.21
C ILE A 272 9.59 22.19 -35.98
N TYR A 273 8.39 21.99 -35.45
CA TYR A 273 7.18 22.52 -36.06
C TYR A 273 6.74 23.75 -35.27
N PRO A 274 6.70 24.94 -35.90
CA PRO A 274 6.26 26.15 -35.21
C PRO A 274 4.77 26.10 -34.89
N LEU A 275 4.34 26.93 -33.94
CA LEU A 275 2.95 27.04 -33.54
C LEU A 275 2.04 27.32 -34.74
N GLY A 276 0.96 26.54 -34.89
CA GLY A 276 0.03 26.63 -36.01
C GLY A 276 0.51 25.99 -37.32
N HIS A 277 1.64 25.28 -37.34
CA HIS A 277 2.12 24.57 -38.53
C HIS A 277 1.09 23.57 -39.07
N PHE A 278 0.36 22.88 -38.18
CA PHE A 278 -0.65 21.88 -38.57
C PHE A 278 -2.02 22.48 -38.92
N ALA A 279 -2.09 23.79 -39.21
CA ALA A 279 -3.32 24.46 -39.61
C ALA A 279 -3.99 23.80 -40.83
N GLU A 280 -3.22 23.20 -41.75
CA GLU A 280 -3.72 22.55 -42.97
C GLU A 280 -3.83 21.01 -42.85
N GLY A 281 -3.73 20.45 -41.64
CA GLY A 281 -4.06 19.05 -41.36
C GLY A 281 -2.93 18.01 -41.50
N GLU A 282 -1.68 18.44 -41.72
CA GLU A 282 -0.51 17.54 -41.90
C GLU A 282 -0.03 16.82 -40.62
N GLY A 283 -0.76 16.93 -39.50
CA GLY A 283 -0.34 16.34 -38.23
C GLY A 283 -1.42 16.35 -37.14
N PRO A 284 -1.05 15.98 -35.89
CA PRO A 284 -2.00 15.76 -34.80
C PRO A 284 -2.65 17.04 -34.25
N GLY A 285 -2.26 18.23 -34.70
CA GLY A 285 -2.90 19.52 -34.38
C GLY A 285 -2.85 19.88 -32.90
N LYS A 286 -3.68 20.83 -32.46
CA LYS A 286 -3.76 21.25 -31.04
C LYS A 286 -4.43 20.17 -30.19
N ARG A 287 -3.87 19.83 -29.01
CA ARG A 287 -4.52 18.90 -28.04
C ARG A 287 -3.92 19.00 -26.63
N TRP A 288 -4.71 18.56 -25.64
CA TRP A 288 -4.38 18.55 -24.21
C TRP A 288 -4.87 17.26 -23.55
N LYS A 289 -4.24 16.80 -22.46
CA LYS A 289 -4.60 15.54 -21.75
C LYS A 289 -4.64 14.28 -22.64
N PHE A 290 -3.80 14.21 -23.67
CA PHE A 290 -3.54 12.98 -24.41
C PHE A 290 -2.52 12.13 -23.66
N SER A 291 -2.35 10.87 -24.04
CA SER A 291 -1.26 10.02 -23.56
C SER A 291 -0.15 9.88 -24.59
N VAL A 292 1.04 9.50 -24.11
CA VAL A 292 2.22 9.23 -24.93
C VAL A 292 2.79 7.87 -24.56
N ALA A 293 3.16 7.08 -25.57
CA ALA A 293 4.05 5.94 -25.43
C ALA A 293 5.20 6.11 -26.45
N TYR A 294 6.40 5.62 -26.14
CA TYR A 294 7.57 5.74 -27.03
C TYR A 294 8.46 4.50 -26.94
N ASP A 295 9.13 4.18 -28.04
CA ASP A 295 9.96 2.98 -28.22
C ASP A 295 11.46 3.30 -28.42
N GLY A 296 11.88 4.53 -28.14
CA GLY A 296 13.24 5.06 -28.39
C GLY A 296 13.47 5.58 -29.82
N LEU A 297 12.60 5.21 -30.78
CA LEU A 297 12.69 5.58 -32.20
C LEU A 297 11.50 6.43 -32.68
N SER A 298 10.38 6.34 -31.97
CA SER A 298 9.08 6.88 -32.34
C SER A 298 8.31 7.36 -31.11
N MET A 299 7.53 8.43 -31.26
CA MET A 299 6.60 8.92 -30.25
C MET A 299 5.16 8.66 -30.71
N MET A 300 4.41 7.87 -29.96
CA MET A 300 3.01 7.55 -30.22
C MET A 300 2.10 8.42 -29.35
N VAL A 301 1.10 9.05 -29.97
CA VAL A 301 0.13 9.93 -29.32
C VAL A 301 -1.27 9.38 -29.53
N PHE A 302 -2.00 9.12 -28.44
CA PHE A 302 -3.40 8.71 -28.50
C PHE A 302 -4.33 9.72 -27.84
N GLY A 303 -5.43 10.03 -28.53
CA GLY A 303 -6.57 10.76 -27.99
C GLY A 303 -6.26 12.14 -27.41
N GLY A 304 -6.89 12.48 -26.29
CA GLY A 304 -6.85 13.80 -25.66
C GLY A 304 -8.10 14.63 -25.94
N HIS A 305 -8.05 15.92 -25.60
CA HIS A 305 -9.15 16.87 -25.68
C HIS A 305 -8.77 18.11 -26.51
N ARG A 306 -9.74 18.63 -27.28
CA ARG A 306 -9.66 19.92 -27.99
C ARG A 306 -10.77 20.88 -27.56
N LEU A 307 -10.43 22.15 -27.44
CA LEU A 307 -11.39 23.19 -27.11
C LEU A 307 -12.33 23.43 -28.29
N TRP A 308 -13.58 23.72 -27.94
CA TRP A 308 -14.68 24.01 -28.85
C TRP A 308 -14.55 25.36 -29.59
N HIS A 309 -13.46 26.10 -29.35
CA HIS A 309 -13.13 27.38 -29.98
C HIS A 309 -11.69 27.42 -30.54
N GLY A 310 -11.51 26.87 -31.74
CA GLY A 310 -10.50 27.31 -32.72
C GLY A 310 -9.18 26.52 -32.84
N PHE A 311 -8.36 26.73 -33.88
CA PHE A 311 -8.63 27.27 -35.23
C PHE A 311 -7.54 26.73 -36.20
N ALA A 312 -7.85 25.84 -37.15
CA ALA A 312 -6.88 25.25 -38.11
C ALA A 312 -7.53 24.85 -39.46
N THR A 313 -7.42 25.70 -40.51
CA THR A 313 -8.28 25.81 -41.74
C THR A 313 -9.62 25.09 -41.71
N ASP A 314 -9.67 23.79 -41.99
CA ASP A 314 -10.87 22.94 -42.00
C ASP A 314 -11.47 22.71 -40.58
N ASN A 315 -10.82 23.29 -39.58
CA ASN A 315 -11.16 23.42 -38.16
C ASN A 315 -11.02 24.91 -37.70
N SER A 316 -11.03 25.89 -38.62
CA SER A 316 -10.72 27.33 -38.38
C SER A 316 -11.83 28.32 -38.71
N GLU A 317 -12.87 27.92 -39.44
CA GLU A 317 -14.05 28.76 -39.48
C GLU A 317 -14.81 28.60 -38.15
N ALA A 318 -15.51 29.65 -37.72
CA ALA A 318 -16.30 29.58 -36.51
C ALA A 318 -17.40 28.52 -36.69
N ASN A 319 -17.46 27.54 -35.78
CA ASN A 319 -18.41 26.43 -35.82
C ASN A 319 -19.82 26.90 -36.22
N SER A 320 -20.42 26.24 -37.22
CA SER A 320 -21.86 26.36 -37.46
C SER A 320 -22.59 25.38 -36.54
N TRP A 321 -23.10 25.94 -35.43
CA TRP A 321 -23.71 25.33 -34.24
C TRP A 321 -24.85 24.30 -34.45
N SER A 322 -25.16 23.94 -35.69
CA SER A 322 -26.33 23.16 -36.10
C SER A 322 -26.09 22.12 -37.19
N SER A 323 -24.84 21.94 -37.67
CA SER A 323 -24.51 21.04 -38.79
C SER A 323 -23.42 20.02 -38.43
N PHE A 324 -23.76 18.73 -38.48
CA PHE A 324 -22.81 17.60 -38.39
C PHE A 324 -22.13 17.27 -39.73
N ALA A 325 -22.47 17.98 -40.81
CA ALA A 325 -22.06 17.62 -42.17
C ALA A 325 -20.94 18.49 -42.75
N GLU A 326 -20.48 19.50 -42.00
CA GLU A 326 -19.70 20.63 -42.53
C GLU A 326 -18.39 20.90 -41.76
N TYR A 327 -18.22 20.33 -40.56
CA TYR A 327 -17.03 20.49 -39.72
C TYR A 327 -16.64 19.16 -39.04
N PRO A 328 -15.35 18.93 -38.75
CA PRO A 328 -14.87 17.76 -38.00
C PRO A 328 -15.26 17.82 -36.51
N GLU A 329 -15.34 16.64 -35.87
CA GLU A 329 -15.72 16.51 -34.47
C GLU A 329 -14.64 17.08 -33.52
N GLY A 330 -15.04 18.07 -32.71
CA GLY A 330 -14.26 18.55 -31.56
C GLY A 330 -14.40 17.65 -30.32
N GLY A 331 -13.90 18.12 -29.18
CA GLY A 331 -14.04 17.39 -27.91
C GLY A 331 -12.99 16.30 -27.72
N TYR A 332 -13.43 15.06 -27.49
CA TYR A 332 -12.58 13.93 -27.08
C TYR A 332 -12.11 13.13 -28.29
N LEU A 333 -10.79 13.08 -28.48
CA LEU A 333 -10.16 12.45 -29.63
C LEU A 333 -9.96 10.95 -29.40
N GLN A 334 -10.05 10.18 -30.49
CA GLN A 334 -9.70 8.75 -30.58
C GLN A 334 -8.65 8.47 -31.66
N ASP A 335 -7.97 9.50 -32.18
CA ASP A 335 -6.94 9.30 -33.20
C ASP A 335 -5.62 8.81 -32.59
N LEU A 336 -4.92 7.97 -33.34
CA LEU A 336 -3.57 7.49 -33.05
C LEU A 336 -2.60 8.07 -34.08
N TRP A 337 -1.58 8.78 -33.59
CA TRP A 337 -0.52 9.35 -34.41
C TRP A 337 0.85 8.83 -33.95
N VAL A 338 1.76 8.65 -34.89
CA VAL A 338 3.16 8.27 -34.62
C VAL A 338 4.07 9.29 -35.27
N TYR A 339 4.88 9.97 -34.45
CA TYR A 339 5.99 10.80 -34.89
C TYR A 339 7.24 9.93 -35.02
N THR A 340 7.87 9.91 -36.19
CA THR A 340 9.18 9.28 -36.37
C THR A 340 10.24 10.33 -36.63
N LYS A 341 11.37 10.23 -35.91
CA LYS A 341 12.50 11.15 -36.01
C LYS A 341 13.60 10.52 -36.87
N LYS A 342 14.29 11.32 -37.67
CA LYS A 342 15.57 10.93 -38.26
C LYS A 342 16.63 10.90 -37.15
N GLN A 343 17.16 9.73 -36.82
CA GLN A 343 18.33 9.63 -35.94
C GLN A 343 19.52 10.39 -36.53
N LEU A 344 20.22 11.14 -35.68
CA LEU A 344 21.44 11.85 -36.04
C LEU A 344 22.65 11.11 -35.48
N ALA A 345 23.77 11.13 -36.21
CA ALA A 345 25.04 10.67 -35.66
C ALA A 345 25.55 11.60 -34.54
N GLU A 346 26.49 11.12 -33.73
CA GLU A 346 27.07 11.88 -32.61
C GLU A 346 27.71 13.21 -33.04
N ASP A 347 28.19 13.29 -34.29
CA ASP A 347 28.82 14.45 -34.94
C ASP A 347 27.94 15.13 -36.01
N GLU A 348 26.72 14.68 -36.26
CA GLU A 348 25.83 15.26 -37.27
C GLU A 348 25.04 16.45 -36.71
N GLN A 349 25.18 17.63 -37.34
CA GLN A 349 24.43 18.82 -36.93
C GLN A 349 22.94 18.66 -37.20
N VAL A 350 22.13 19.19 -36.27
CA VAL A 350 20.67 19.19 -36.37
C VAL A 350 20.23 19.94 -37.65
N PRO A 351 19.41 19.31 -38.53
CA PRO A 351 18.92 19.93 -39.75
C PRO A 351 18.20 21.26 -39.49
N THR A 352 18.50 22.29 -40.28
CA THR A 352 17.80 23.59 -40.22
C THR A 352 16.42 23.58 -40.86
N ASP A 353 15.99 22.43 -41.40
CA ASP A 353 14.69 22.19 -42.01
C ASP A 353 13.99 21.09 -41.22
N SER A 354 12.88 21.45 -40.58
CA SER A 354 12.12 20.56 -39.70
C SER A 354 11.40 19.43 -40.43
N SER A 355 11.06 19.62 -41.71
CA SER A 355 10.49 18.55 -42.54
C SER A 355 11.49 17.42 -42.82
N ALA A 356 12.79 17.68 -42.67
CA ALA A 356 13.86 16.70 -42.77
C ALA A 356 14.27 16.09 -41.41
N TYR A 357 13.71 16.57 -40.30
CA TYR A 357 14.06 16.11 -38.94
C TYR A 357 13.15 14.97 -38.45
N GLY A 358 11.88 15.00 -38.82
CA GLY A 358 10.94 13.90 -38.57
C GLY A 358 9.63 14.12 -39.30
N ASN A 359 8.67 13.22 -39.11
CA ASN A 359 7.33 13.33 -39.68
C ASN A 359 6.25 12.74 -38.76
N TRP A 360 5.02 13.20 -38.93
CA TRP A 360 3.84 12.59 -38.31
C TRP A 360 3.14 11.64 -39.28
N THR A 361 2.68 10.51 -38.77
CA THR A 361 1.88 9.54 -39.50
C THR A 361 0.61 9.21 -38.72
N LYS A 362 -0.55 9.22 -39.38
CA LYS A 362 -1.83 8.84 -38.75
C LYS A 362 -2.07 7.35 -38.94
N ILE A 363 -2.32 6.64 -37.84
CA ILE A 363 -2.70 5.22 -37.90
C ILE A 363 -4.21 5.15 -38.16
N ALA A 364 -4.57 4.56 -39.30
CA ALA A 364 -5.97 4.29 -39.63
C ALA A 364 -6.47 3.04 -38.88
N PRO A 365 -7.73 3.02 -38.39
CA PRO A 365 -8.34 1.81 -37.86
C PRO A 365 -8.36 0.69 -38.89
N LYS A 366 -8.06 -0.54 -38.46
CA LYS A 366 -8.10 -1.75 -39.28
C LYS A 366 -9.20 -2.67 -38.79
N GLU A 367 -9.98 -3.21 -39.72
CA GLU A 367 -10.94 -4.27 -39.44
C GLU A 367 -10.21 -5.53 -38.94
N SER A 368 -10.80 -6.21 -37.96
CA SER A 368 -10.44 -7.56 -37.54
C SER A 368 -11.56 -8.50 -37.96
N CYS A 369 -11.22 -9.51 -38.75
CA CYS A 369 -12.16 -10.44 -39.35
C CYS A 369 -12.02 -11.84 -38.74
N VAL A 370 -13.10 -12.34 -38.15
CA VAL A 370 -13.19 -13.70 -37.60
C VAL A 370 -14.15 -14.55 -38.42
N ALA A 371 -13.90 -15.85 -38.50
CA ALA A 371 -14.88 -16.78 -39.07
C ALA A 371 -16.11 -16.80 -38.15
N ASP A 372 -17.26 -16.42 -38.69
CA ASP A 372 -18.54 -16.40 -37.99
C ASP A 372 -19.52 -17.30 -38.76
N PRO A 373 -19.26 -18.63 -38.77
CA PRO A 373 -20.05 -19.56 -39.56
C PRO A 373 -21.46 -19.67 -39.00
N GLY A 374 -22.44 -19.26 -39.79
CA GLY A 374 -23.85 -19.33 -39.41
C GLY A 374 -24.37 -20.75 -39.21
N LEU A 375 -25.63 -20.87 -38.79
CA LEU A 375 -26.26 -22.14 -38.44
C LEU A 375 -26.58 -23.01 -39.68
N ALA A 376 -26.64 -22.42 -40.87
CA ALA A 376 -26.82 -23.14 -42.12
C ALA A 376 -25.49 -23.59 -42.74
N TRP A 377 -25.49 -24.74 -43.43
CA TRP A 377 -24.32 -25.20 -44.19
C TRP A 377 -23.85 -24.21 -45.25
N GLU A 378 -24.73 -23.34 -45.73
CA GLU A 378 -24.43 -22.29 -46.70
C GLU A 378 -23.54 -21.20 -46.09
N GLU A 379 -23.77 -20.86 -44.82
CA GLU A 379 -23.11 -19.81 -44.02
C GLU A 379 -21.76 -20.28 -43.41
N ARG A 380 -21.36 -21.54 -43.61
CA ARG A 380 -20.16 -22.16 -42.98
C ARG A 380 -18.81 -21.48 -43.28
N ASN A 381 -18.80 -20.53 -44.22
CA ASN A 381 -17.63 -19.77 -44.66
C ASN A 381 -17.80 -18.27 -44.40
N ASP A 382 -18.84 -17.87 -43.66
CA ASP A 382 -19.12 -16.46 -43.39
C ASP A 382 -18.07 -15.89 -42.43
N ILE A 383 -17.78 -14.60 -42.62
CA ILE A 383 -16.72 -13.87 -41.94
C ILE A 383 -17.34 -12.59 -41.43
N SER A 384 -17.24 -12.37 -40.12
CA SER A 384 -17.67 -11.15 -39.46
C SER A 384 -16.44 -10.27 -39.22
N CYS A 385 -16.48 -9.05 -39.72
CA CYS A 385 -15.40 -8.07 -39.62
C CYS A 385 -15.86 -6.88 -38.78
N ASP A 386 -15.05 -6.49 -37.80
CA ASP A 386 -15.36 -5.43 -36.83
C ASP A 386 -14.12 -4.57 -36.54
N ILE A 387 -14.31 -3.30 -36.22
CA ILE A 387 -13.22 -2.37 -35.89
C ILE A 387 -13.14 -2.25 -34.37
N ARG A 388 -12.19 -2.98 -33.77
CA ARG A 388 -11.83 -2.82 -32.37
C ARG A 388 -10.94 -1.59 -32.21
N TRP A 389 -11.47 -0.56 -31.55
CA TRP A 389 -10.80 0.72 -31.37
C TRP A 389 -11.29 1.40 -30.08
N PRO A 390 -10.40 1.95 -29.22
CA PRO A 390 -10.83 2.62 -28.00
C PRO A 390 -11.59 3.90 -28.31
N GLN A 391 -12.72 4.12 -27.62
CA GLN A 391 -13.49 5.37 -27.72
C GLN A 391 -12.67 6.61 -27.34
N GLY A 392 -13.10 7.77 -27.86
CA GLY A 392 -12.45 9.06 -27.62
C GLY A 392 -12.42 9.45 -26.15
N ARG A 393 -11.24 9.88 -25.67
CA ARG A 393 -10.95 10.02 -24.23
C ARG A 393 -9.76 10.93 -23.94
N ALA A 394 -9.73 11.49 -22.73
CA ALA A 394 -8.63 12.33 -22.25
C ALA A 394 -8.27 11.98 -20.79
N GLY A 395 -7.03 12.23 -20.38
CA GLY A 395 -6.54 11.90 -19.03
C GLY A 395 -6.44 10.40 -18.76
N HIS A 396 -6.36 9.59 -19.81
CA HIS A 396 -6.01 8.17 -19.73
C HIS A 396 -4.48 8.03 -19.65
N ALA A 397 -4.00 6.92 -19.09
CA ALA A 397 -2.58 6.61 -19.13
C ALA A 397 -2.25 5.70 -20.33
N ALA A 398 -1.03 5.79 -20.85
CA ALA A 398 -0.48 4.83 -21.79
C ALA A 398 0.99 4.57 -21.49
N VAL A 399 1.48 3.38 -21.85
CA VAL A 399 2.89 3.01 -21.71
C VAL A 399 3.29 2.02 -22.81
N TRP A 400 4.57 2.01 -23.16
CA TRP A 400 5.15 1.07 -24.11
C TRP A 400 5.51 -0.26 -23.44
N ASP A 401 5.32 -1.36 -24.17
CA ASP A 401 5.69 -2.73 -23.83
C ASP A 401 6.70 -3.21 -24.88
N GLU A 402 7.98 -3.20 -24.49
CA GLU A 402 9.11 -3.58 -25.33
C GLU A 402 9.01 -5.06 -25.77
N ASP A 403 8.67 -5.94 -24.84
CA ASP A 403 8.64 -7.39 -25.05
C ASP A 403 7.50 -7.83 -26.00
N ARG A 404 6.35 -7.14 -25.97
CA ARG A 404 5.21 -7.38 -26.88
C ARG A 404 5.20 -6.50 -28.13
N GLY A 405 6.05 -5.47 -28.20
CA GLY A 405 6.11 -4.51 -29.31
C GLY A 405 4.81 -3.73 -29.47
N GLY A 406 4.30 -3.15 -28.39
CA GLY A 406 3.01 -2.47 -28.40
C GLY A 406 2.78 -1.48 -27.26
N MET A 407 1.62 -0.83 -27.28
CA MET A 407 1.24 0.19 -26.31
C MET A 407 0.03 -0.27 -25.49
N TRP A 408 0.14 -0.19 -24.17
CA TRP A 408 -0.99 -0.34 -23.25
C TRP A 408 -1.68 1.00 -23.03
N LEU A 409 -3.00 0.95 -22.79
CA LEU A 409 -3.87 2.10 -22.57
C LEU A 409 -4.86 1.76 -21.45
N HIS A 410 -5.03 2.65 -20.47
CA HIS A 410 -5.97 2.43 -19.37
C HIS A 410 -6.79 3.68 -19.00
N GLY A 411 -8.10 3.47 -18.81
CA GLY A 411 -9.02 4.40 -18.20
C GLY A 411 -9.17 5.76 -18.91
N GLY A 412 -9.23 6.83 -18.12
CA GLY A 412 -9.45 8.21 -18.57
C GLY A 412 -10.88 8.71 -18.39
N TYR A 413 -11.18 9.83 -19.05
CA TYR A 413 -12.49 10.49 -19.03
C TYR A 413 -13.01 10.74 -20.44
N THR A 414 -14.32 10.60 -20.63
CA THR A 414 -15.06 10.89 -21.86
C THR A 414 -16.46 11.46 -21.53
N THR A 415 -17.07 12.15 -22.48
CA THR A 415 -18.45 12.66 -22.38
C THR A 415 -19.01 12.94 -23.77
N PHE A 416 -20.34 12.99 -23.89
CA PHE A 416 -21.03 13.30 -25.13
C PHE A 416 -20.55 14.63 -25.72
N PHE A 417 -20.19 14.59 -27.00
CA PHE A 417 -19.85 15.78 -27.78
C PHE A 417 -20.67 15.83 -29.08
N PRO A 418 -21.23 16.99 -29.48
CA PRO A 418 -21.33 18.22 -28.68
C PRO A 418 -22.16 17.98 -27.40
N TYR A 419 -21.94 18.81 -26.38
CA TYR A 419 -22.73 18.72 -25.15
C TYR A 419 -24.21 18.81 -25.49
N ILE A 420 -25.00 17.85 -25.00
CA ILE A 420 -26.45 17.85 -25.18
C ILE A 420 -26.99 19.14 -24.55
N SER A 421 -27.57 20.02 -25.38
CA SER A 421 -28.27 21.21 -24.90
C SER A 421 -29.49 20.75 -24.11
N SER A 422 -29.37 20.67 -22.78
CA SER A 422 -30.53 20.43 -21.94
C SER A 422 -31.39 21.70 -21.93
N ASP A 423 -32.70 21.53 -22.04
CA ASP A 423 -33.70 22.55 -21.75
C ASP A 423 -33.91 22.73 -20.23
N GLY A 424 -33.19 21.94 -19.42
CA GLY A 424 -33.17 21.99 -17.97
C GLY A 424 -32.38 23.19 -17.42
N ALA A 425 -32.79 23.66 -16.24
CA ALA A 425 -32.15 24.80 -15.58
C ALA A 425 -30.65 24.54 -15.31
N GLY A 426 -29.78 25.39 -15.89
CA GLY A 426 -28.33 25.33 -15.71
C GLY A 426 -27.50 25.21 -17.00
N SER A 427 -28.13 25.21 -18.19
CA SER A 427 -27.48 25.05 -19.49
C SER A 427 -27.12 26.36 -20.23
N ASP A 428 -27.17 27.50 -19.55
CA ASP A 428 -26.88 28.83 -20.12
C ASP A 428 -25.74 29.55 -19.35
N TYR A 429 -25.18 30.61 -19.94
CA TYR A 429 -23.97 31.29 -19.47
C TYR A 429 -24.03 31.75 -18.00
N GLY A 430 -23.11 31.23 -17.18
CA GLY A 430 -22.87 31.71 -15.81
C GLY A 430 -23.79 31.08 -14.75
N THR A 431 -23.52 29.82 -14.38
CA THR A 431 -24.37 29.03 -13.47
C THR A 431 -24.22 29.39 -11.98
N THR A 432 -24.84 30.49 -11.54
CA THR A 432 -25.04 30.74 -10.10
C THR A 432 -26.30 30.03 -9.56
N ALA A 433 -26.07 28.91 -8.87
CA ALA A 433 -26.79 28.48 -7.67
C ALA A 433 -28.34 28.57 -7.64
N LEU A 434 -29.04 27.62 -8.27
CA LEU A 434 -30.38 27.20 -7.84
C LEU A 434 -30.59 25.69 -8.04
N GLY A 435 -30.73 24.94 -6.94
CA GLY A 435 -31.07 23.51 -6.99
C GLY A 435 -32.52 23.29 -7.43
N ARG A 436 -32.74 22.94 -8.71
CA ARG A 436 -34.01 22.41 -9.26
C ARG A 436 -33.72 21.35 -10.32
N GLY A 437 -34.56 20.32 -10.38
CA GLY A 437 -34.31 19.13 -11.20
C GLY A 437 -34.30 19.40 -12.70
N GLY A 438 -33.15 19.16 -13.34
CA GLY A 438 -33.00 19.05 -14.79
C GLY A 438 -32.81 17.60 -15.24
N PHE A 439 -33.06 17.35 -16.53
CA PHE A 439 -32.85 16.06 -17.19
C PHE A 439 -31.38 15.60 -17.06
N ARG A 440 -31.14 14.46 -16.40
CA ARG A 440 -29.85 13.75 -16.46
C ARG A 440 -29.91 12.83 -17.67
N PRO A 441 -29.18 13.11 -18.77
CA PRO A 441 -29.44 12.41 -20.03
C PRO A 441 -29.26 10.89 -19.91
N TYR A 442 -28.19 10.44 -19.24
CA TYR A 442 -27.93 9.02 -18.98
C TYR A 442 -27.20 8.88 -17.63
N PRO A 443 -27.84 8.34 -16.56
CA PRO A 443 -27.15 8.04 -15.31
C PRO A 443 -26.14 6.88 -15.47
N ASP A 444 -26.34 6.03 -16.49
CA ASP A 444 -25.56 4.82 -16.75
C ASP A 444 -24.41 5.04 -17.75
N TYR A 445 -24.13 6.29 -18.18
CA TYR A 445 -23.03 6.56 -19.11
C TYR A 445 -21.68 6.58 -18.39
N PRO A 446 -20.67 5.83 -18.85
CA PRO A 446 -19.37 5.73 -18.19
C PRO A 446 -18.50 6.95 -18.52
N TYR A 447 -18.70 8.05 -17.80
CA TYR A 447 -17.90 9.28 -17.96
C TYR A 447 -16.42 9.07 -17.60
N PHE A 448 -16.17 8.36 -16.50
CA PHE A 448 -14.85 7.87 -16.14
C PHE A 448 -14.73 6.43 -16.58
N LEU A 449 -13.53 6.04 -17.00
CA LEU A 449 -13.25 4.75 -17.63
C LEU A 449 -12.27 3.92 -16.79
N SER A 450 -12.42 2.60 -16.84
CA SER A 450 -11.55 1.57 -16.23
C SER A 450 -11.28 0.40 -17.20
N ASP A 451 -11.48 0.64 -18.49
CA ASP A 451 -11.19 -0.31 -19.56
C ASP A 451 -9.69 -0.29 -19.89
N MET A 452 -9.19 -1.44 -20.33
CA MET A 452 -7.79 -1.64 -20.68
C MET A 452 -7.68 -2.12 -22.13
N TRP A 453 -6.74 -1.54 -22.87
CA TRP A 453 -6.51 -1.86 -24.27
C TRP A 453 -5.03 -2.05 -24.56
N PHE A 454 -4.73 -2.90 -25.53
CA PHE A 454 -3.38 -3.10 -26.06
C PHE A 454 -3.36 -2.86 -27.58
N PHE A 455 -2.47 -1.99 -28.05
CA PHE A 455 -2.19 -1.76 -29.46
C PHE A 455 -0.96 -2.55 -29.89
N ASN A 456 -1.14 -3.52 -30.77
CA ASN A 456 -0.03 -4.27 -31.36
C ASN A 456 0.48 -3.55 -32.61
N THR A 457 1.76 -3.14 -32.63
CA THR A 457 2.32 -2.40 -33.78
C THR A 457 2.46 -3.25 -35.05
N SER A 458 2.73 -4.55 -34.90
CA SER A 458 2.94 -5.47 -36.02
C SER A 458 1.64 -5.77 -36.79
N SER A 459 0.51 -5.92 -36.11
CA SER A 459 -0.80 -6.00 -36.75
C SER A 459 -1.38 -4.61 -37.06
N GLY A 460 -1.05 -3.59 -36.26
CA GLY A 460 -1.66 -2.26 -36.29
C GLY A 460 -3.13 -2.28 -35.89
N GLN A 461 -3.48 -3.08 -34.87
CA GLN A 461 -4.83 -3.24 -34.34
C GLN A 461 -4.83 -3.09 -32.81
N TRP A 462 -5.95 -2.61 -32.27
CA TRP A 462 -6.22 -2.63 -30.84
C TRP A 462 -6.99 -3.89 -30.43
N GLY A 463 -6.68 -4.42 -29.26
CA GLY A 463 -7.50 -5.39 -28.54
C GLY A 463 -7.93 -4.81 -27.19
N GLU A 464 -9.21 -4.93 -26.85
CA GLU A 464 -9.71 -4.70 -25.50
C GLU A 464 -9.36 -5.91 -24.63
N ILE A 465 -8.87 -5.67 -23.41
CA ILE A 465 -8.38 -6.70 -22.50
C ILE A 465 -9.33 -6.81 -21.31
N THR A 466 -10.06 -7.92 -21.26
CA THR A 466 -10.91 -8.26 -20.11
C THR A 466 -10.04 -8.89 -19.01
N ALA A 467 -10.11 -8.36 -17.80
CA ALA A 467 -9.40 -8.93 -16.66
C ALA A 467 -10.01 -10.25 -16.19
N THR A 468 -9.17 -11.11 -15.62
CA THR A 468 -9.54 -12.41 -15.01
C THR A 468 -9.74 -12.33 -13.50
N SER A 469 -9.34 -11.22 -12.88
CA SER A 469 -9.42 -10.97 -11.44
C SER A 469 -10.85 -10.64 -10.96
N PRO A 470 -11.19 -10.93 -9.69
CA PRO A 470 -12.49 -10.59 -9.11
C PRO A 470 -12.65 -9.09 -8.82
N THR A 471 -11.54 -8.37 -8.65
CA THR A 471 -11.46 -6.93 -8.43
C THR A 471 -10.56 -6.28 -9.48
N GLN A 472 -10.70 -4.97 -9.66
CA GLN A 472 -9.91 -4.15 -10.58
C GLN A 472 -9.96 -2.67 -10.14
N PRO A 473 -9.05 -1.80 -10.62
CA PRO A 473 -9.10 -0.38 -10.31
C PRO A 473 -10.44 0.24 -10.69
N THR A 474 -10.94 1.13 -9.82
CA THR A 474 -12.11 1.96 -10.09
C THR A 474 -11.87 2.89 -11.29
N PRO A 475 -12.94 3.32 -12.01
CA PRO A 475 -12.81 4.28 -13.12
C PRO A 475 -12.14 5.58 -12.72
N ARG A 476 -11.14 6.03 -13.50
CA ARG A 476 -10.23 7.12 -13.07
C ARG A 476 -9.53 7.81 -14.24
N MET A 477 -9.24 9.10 -14.07
CA MET A 477 -8.36 9.88 -14.97
C MET A 477 -7.13 10.44 -14.25
N ASN A 478 -6.12 10.80 -15.03
CA ASN A 478 -4.83 11.37 -14.61
C ASN A 478 -4.12 10.54 -13.51
N HIS A 479 -4.27 9.21 -13.57
CA HIS A 479 -3.46 8.25 -12.81
C HIS A 479 -2.12 8.05 -13.53
N MET A 480 -1.10 7.61 -12.80
CA MET A 480 0.12 7.12 -13.46
C MET A 480 -0.05 5.66 -13.88
N MET A 481 0.64 5.26 -14.94
CA MET A 481 0.82 3.86 -15.34
C MET A 481 2.24 3.69 -15.88
N VAL A 482 2.99 2.72 -15.37
CA VAL A 482 4.32 2.34 -15.87
C VAL A 482 4.39 0.84 -16.09
N MET A 483 5.26 0.39 -16.99
CA MET A 483 5.49 -1.02 -17.28
C MET A 483 6.79 -1.47 -16.60
N VAL A 484 6.70 -2.52 -15.78
CA VAL A 484 7.80 -3.17 -15.08
C VAL A 484 7.84 -4.62 -15.54
N ASP A 485 8.76 -4.95 -16.44
CA ASP A 485 8.87 -6.26 -17.11
C ASP A 485 7.53 -6.74 -17.72
N HIS A 486 6.72 -7.49 -16.96
CA HIS A 486 5.40 -7.99 -17.37
C HIS A 486 4.25 -7.56 -16.44
N ILE A 487 4.46 -6.50 -15.65
CA ILE A 487 3.50 -5.94 -14.70
C ILE A 487 3.28 -4.46 -15.03
N LEU A 488 2.04 -4.06 -15.27
CA LEU A 488 1.67 -2.63 -15.27
C LEU A 488 1.43 -2.19 -13.83
N VAL A 489 2.16 -1.17 -13.37
CA VAL A 489 1.93 -0.51 -12.08
C VAL A 489 1.08 0.72 -12.31
N VAL A 490 -0.13 0.74 -11.75
CA VAL A 490 -1.07 1.87 -11.75
C VAL A 490 -1.13 2.45 -10.35
N PHE A 491 -1.06 3.78 -10.23
CA PHE A 491 -1.21 4.46 -8.94
C PHE A 491 -2.05 5.74 -9.04
N GLY A 492 -2.90 5.92 -8.03
CA GLY A 492 -3.70 7.12 -7.81
C GLY A 492 -4.66 7.45 -8.95
N GLY A 493 -4.84 8.75 -9.21
CA GLY A 493 -5.79 9.28 -10.19
C GLY A 493 -6.96 10.01 -9.54
N PHE A 494 -7.97 10.36 -10.35
CA PHE A 494 -9.10 11.17 -9.92
C PHE A 494 -10.44 10.63 -10.42
N TYR A 495 -11.43 10.62 -9.53
CA TYR A 495 -12.81 10.23 -9.78
C TYR A 495 -13.79 11.12 -9.02
N PHE A 496 -14.73 11.73 -9.74
CA PHE A 496 -15.69 12.74 -9.25
C PHE A 496 -15.09 13.93 -8.48
N ASN A 497 -14.82 13.76 -7.18
CA ASN A 497 -14.36 14.78 -6.23
C ASN A 497 -13.19 14.29 -5.36
N HIS A 498 -12.66 13.09 -5.62
CA HIS A 498 -11.67 12.40 -4.81
C HIS A 498 -10.45 12.04 -5.66
N HIS A 499 -9.28 12.29 -5.08
CA HIS A 499 -7.98 11.82 -5.58
C HIS A 499 -7.70 10.48 -4.91
N TYR A 500 -7.20 9.48 -5.64
CA TYR A 500 -6.85 8.16 -5.11
C TYR A 500 -5.37 8.07 -4.67
N ASP A 501 -5.08 7.13 -3.78
CA ASP A 501 -3.76 6.74 -3.26
C ASP A 501 -3.49 5.23 -3.37
N ASP A 502 -4.35 4.50 -4.08
CA ASP A 502 -4.25 3.06 -4.22
C ASP A 502 -3.20 2.67 -5.28
N THR A 503 -2.46 1.60 -4.99
CA THR A 503 -1.47 1.00 -5.91
C THR A 503 -2.03 -0.31 -6.45
N TRP A 504 -2.02 -0.49 -7.77
CA TRP A 504 -2.55 -1.66 -8.46
C TRP A 504 -1.52 -2.24 -9.43
N PHE A 505 -1.31 -3.54 -9.35
CA PHE A 505 -0.45 -4.29 -10.26
C PHE A 505 -1.33 -5.11 -11.23
N PHE A 506 -1.08 -5.02 -12.53
CA PHE A 506 -1.72 -5.87 -13.54
C PHE A 506 -0.69 -6.76 -14.20
N ASN A 507 -0.82 -8.08 -14.01
CA ASN A 507 0.04 -9.05 -14.68
C ASN A 507 -0.41 -9.23 -16.14
N THR A 508 0.40 -8.76 -17.08
CA THR A 508 0.09 -8.75 -18.53
C THR A 508 0.16 -10.14 -19.18
N THR A 509 0.49 -11.19 -18.44
CA THR A 509 0.54 -12.58 -18.90
C THR A 509 -0.71 -13.36 -18.47
N THR A 510 -1.26 -13.07 -17.29
CA THR A 510 -2.48 -13.71 -16.76
C THR A 510 -3.74 -12.84 -16.87
N SER A 511 -3.57 -11.57 -17.25
CA SER A 511 -4.62 -10.54 -17.27
C SER A 511 -5.29 -10.33 -15.90
N TYR A 512 -4.53 -10.41 -14.82
CA TYR A 512 -5.02 -10.38 -13.45
C TYR A 512 -4.61 -9.09 -12.74
N TRP A 513 -5.57 -8.38 -12.13
CA TRP A 513 -5.30 -7.24 -11.23
C TRP A 513 -5.11 -7.69 -9.79
N LEU A 514 -4.13 -7.08 -9.12
CA LEU A 514 -3.87 -7.18 -7.70
C LEU A 514 -3.79 -5.77 -7.10
N GLU A 515 -4.56 -5.51 -6.06
CA GLU A 515 -4.44 -4.30 -5.24
C GLU A 515 -3.33 -4.50 -4.19
N LYS A 516 -2.39 -3.56 -4.09
CA LYS A 516 -1.35 -3.55 -3.06
C LYS A 516 -1.79 -2.63 -1.92
N SER A 517 -2.55 -3.22 -0.99
CA SER A 517 -3.13 -2.53 0.17
C SER A 517 -2.19 -2.48 1.38
N SER A 518 -1.41 -3.54 1.62
CA SER A 518 -0.26 -3.49 2.52
C SER A 518 0.97 -3.00 1.77
N HIS A 519 1.60 -1.96 2.32
CA HIS A 519 2.91 -1.47 1.90
C HIS A 519 3.97 -2.08 2.85
N VAL A 520 5.18 -1.52 2.91
CA VAL A 520 6.32 -2.20 3.55
C VAL A 520 7.06 -1.41 4.62
N HIS A 521 7.13 -0.08 4.49
CA HIS A 521 7.68 0.76 5.55
C HIS A 521 6.56 1.07 6.54
N ALA A 522 6.30 0.17 7.48
CA ALA A 522 5.31 0.41 8.52
C ALA A 522 5.76 1.59 9.39
N VAL A 523 4.88 2.58 9.53
CA VAL A 523 5.10 3.73 10.41
C VAL A 523 4.68 3.30 11.81
N TYR A 524 5.66 2.82 12.56
CA TYR A 524 5.48 2.38 13.93
C TYR A 524 5.49 3.57 14.91
N PRO A 525 4.46 3.72 15.76
CA PRO A 525 4.50 4.68 16.86
C PRO A 525 5.73 4.44 17.74
N ALA A 526 6.36 5.50 18.26
CA ALA A 526 7.63 5.38 19.02
C ALA A 526 7.55 4.58 20.35
N ASN A 527 6.37 4.14 20.78
CA ASN A 527 6.15 3.23 21.91
C ASN A 527 6.05 1.74 21.47
N CYS A 528 6.14 1.46 20.17
CA CYS A 528 6.15 0.13 19.57
C CYS A 528 7.59 -0.44 19.60
N THR A 529 8.00 -0.94 20.78
CA THR A 529 9.21 -1.76 20.97
C THR A 529 8.86 -3.23 21.20
N ASP A 530 9.54 -4.15 20.50
CA ASP A 530 9.41 -5.61 20.68
C ASP A 530 9.42 -5.99 22.18
N ASP A 531 8.38 -6.71 22.62
CA ASP A 531 8.18 -7.06 24.02
C ASP A 531 9.36 -7.87 24.59
N LEU A 532 10.07 -8.67 23.78
CA LEU A 532 11.21 -9.47 24.25
C LEU A 532 12.39 -8.62 24.73
N LEU A 533 12.69 -7.50 24.04
CA LEU A 533 13.72 -6.56 24.48
C LEU A 533 13.31 -5.92 25.81
N TYR A 534 12.04 -5.50 25.93
CA TYR A 534 11.53 -4.93 27.16
C TYR A 534 11.53 -5.93 28.33
N ILE A 535 11.20 -7.21 28.06
CA ILE A 535 11.22 -8.32 29.03
C ILE A 535 12.63 -8.52 29.61
N GLU A 536 13.66 -8.51 28.76
CA GLU A 536 15.06 -8.62 29.19
C GLU A 536 15.50 -7.40 30.01
N GLU A 537 15.22 -6.18 29.53
CA GLU A 537 15.59 -4.94 30.22
C GLU A 537 14.90 -4.75 31.58
N ASN A 538 13.70 -5.30 31.78
CA ASN A 538 12.87 -5.05 32.97
C ASN A 538 12.90 -6.18 34.02
N ASN A 539 13.77 -7.20 33.87
CA ASN A 539 13.85 -8.38 34.75
C ASN A 539 12.47 -9.07 34.93
N CYS A 540 11.79 -9.32 33.82
CA CYS A 540 10.50 -9.99 33.80
C CYS A 540 10.63 -11.51 34.01
N THR A 541 9.70 -12.09 34.76
CA THR A 541 9.63 -13.54 34.98
C THR A 541 8.55 -14.13 34.09
N GLU A 542 8.87 -15.19 33.33
CA GLU A 542 7.88 -15.98 32.61
C GLU A 542 7.00 -16.78 33.60
N LEU A 543 5.69 -16.73 33.42
CA LEU A 543 4.75 -17.65 34.04
C LEU A 543 4.76 -18.95 33.25
N LEU A 544 5.10 -20.05 33.91
CA LEU A 544 5.10 -21.36 33.29
C LEU A 544 3.65 -21.79 32.99
N TRP A 545 3.41 -22.06 31.71
CA TRP A 545 2.25 -22.75 31.13
C TRP A 545 1.83 -23.93 32.01
N PRO A 546 0.51 -24.17 32.26
CA PRO A 546 0.02 -24.67 33.54
C PRO A 546 0.76 -25.92 33.96
N ASN A 547 1.72 -25.72 34.86
CA ASN A 547 2.37 -26.80 35.54
C ASN A 547 1.26 -27.44 36.39
N ASP A 548 0.96 -28.72 36.16
CA ASP A 548 0.18 -29.50 37.10
C ASP A 548 0.73 -29.22 38.50
N LEU A 549 -0.15 -28.84 39.44
CA LEU A 549 0.21 -28.55 40.83
C LEU A 549 1.22 -29.58 41.30
N GLU A 550 2.48 -29.15 41.50
CA GLU A 550 3.63 -30.03 41.64
C GLU A 550 3.33 -31.08 42.70
N ARG A 551 3.56 -32.35 42.40
CA ARG A 551 3.16 -33.47 43.25
C ARG A 551 4.36 -34.08 43.96
N ASP A 552 4.10 -34.65 45.13
CA ASP A 552 5.11 -35.37 45.87
C ASP A 552 5.67 -36.54 45.03
N GLN A 553 7.00 -36.66 44.97
CA GLN A 553 7.67 -37.65 44.11
C GLN A 553 7.47 -39.10 44.59
N ASP A 554 7.25 -39.30 45.89
CA ASP A 554 7.00 -40.61 46.50
C ASP A 554 5.48 -40.91 46.57
N SER A 555 4.64 -39.87 46.63
CA SER A 555 3.16 -39.91 46.56
C SER A 555 2.60 -39.09 45.38
N PRO A 556 2.54 -39.63 44.14
CA PRO A 556 2.04 -38.91 42.95
C PRO A 556 0.57 -38.47 42.99
N TRP A 557 -0.15 -38.77 44.07
CA TRP A 557 -1.54 -38.36 44.31
C TRP A 557 -1.62 -37.11 45.18
N ASP A 558 -0.58 -36.84 45.98
CA ASP A 558 -0.51 -35.74 46.93
C ASP A 558 0.10 -34.50 46.25
N VAL A 559 -0.64 -33.39 46.25
CA VAL A 559 -0.18 -32.08 45.77
C VAL A 559 0.74 -31.45 46.82
N LEU A 560 1.90 -30.94 46.40
CA LEU A 560 2.80 -30.18 47.28
C LEU A 560 2.06 -28.94 47.84
N PRO A 561 2.27 -28.58 49.12
CA PRO A 561 1.63 -27.42 49.73
C PRO A 561 1.83 -26.16 48.89
N TYR A 562 0.80 -25.32 48.73
CA TYR A 562 0.91 -24.08 47.92
C TYR A 562 2.08 -23.16 48.32
N ALA A 563 2.59 -23.24 49.55
CA ALA A 563 3.76 -22.47 50.00
C ALA A 563 5.10 -22.95 49.37
N GLU A 564 5.09 -24.16 48.80
CA GLU A 564 6.20 -24.82 48.11
C GLU A 564 6.04 -24.79 46.58
N GLN A 565 4.83 -24.46 46.10
CA GLN A 565 4.48 -24.28 44.68
C GLN A 565 4.92 -22.88 44.20
N PRO A 566 5.84 -22.74 43.22
CA PRO A 566 6.22 -21.43 42.68
C PRO A 566 5.02 -20.69 42.07
N ASN A 567 4.91 -19.38 42.33
CA ASN A 567 3.83 -18.48 41.87
C ASN A 567 2.41 -18.80 42.35
N TYR A 568 2.16 -19.97 42.95
CA TYR A 568 0.97 -20.23 43.75
C TYR A 568 1.15 -19.65 45.16
N TYR A 569 0.13 -18.96 45.67
CA TYR A 569 0.14 -18.42 47.03
C TYR A 569 -1.05 -18.98 47.81
N PRO A 570 -0.83 -19.72 48.91
CA PRO A 570 -1.92 -20.18 49.76
C PRO A 570 -2.62 -19.01 50.42
N ASP A 571 -3.94 -19.09 50.51
CA ASP A 571 -4.65 -18.38 51.56
C ASP A 571 -4.80 -19.27 52.79
N GLY A 572 -4.24 -18.83 53.92
CA GLY A 572 -4.20 -19.60 55.16
C GLY A 572 -5.43 -19.42 56.05
N GLU A 573 -6.14 -18.29 55.94
CA GLU A 573 -7.35 -17.98 56.73
C GLU A 573 -8.19 -16.79 56.16
N PHE A 574 -7.92 -16.39 54.91
CA PHE A 574 -8.43 -15.23 54.15
C PHE A 574 -7.80 -13.85 54.45
N ALA A 575 -6.63 -13.59 53.84
CA ALA A 575 -5.92 -12.30 53.96
C ALA A 575 -5.22 -11.81 52.65
N ARG A 576 -6.01 -11.20 51.75
CA ARG A 576 -5.60 -10.32 50.63
C ARG A 576 -4.80 -10.98 49.50
N TYR A 577 -5.55 -11.64 48.63
CA TYR A 577 -5.14 -11.98 47.28
C TYR A 577 -4.92 -10.72 46.42
N TYR A 578 -3.94 -10.77 45.51
CA TYR A 578 -3.72 -9.78 44.47
C TYR A 578 -3.37 -10.50 43.16
N GLY A 579 -4.21 -10.34 42.13
CA GLY A 579 -3.95 -10.89 40.81
C GLY A 579 -2.84 -10.12 40.08
N VAL A 580 -2.49 -10.59 38.88
CA VAL A 580 -1.62 -9.81 37.98
C VAL A 580 -2.42 -8.63 37.43
N HIS A 581 -1.91 -7.42 37.64
CA HIS A 581 -2.58 -6.18 37.23
C HIS A 581 -2.16 -5.72 35.83
N THR A 582 -3.09 -5.09 35.10
CA THR A 582 -2.82 -4.26 33.93
C THR A 582 -1.90 -3.09 34.30
N LYS A 583 -0.93 -2.79 33.41
CA LYS A 583 0.12 -1.78 33.62
C LYS A 583 -0.51 -0.39 33.87
N GLY A 584 -0.29 0.16 35.05
CA GLY A 584 -0.78 1.49 35.44
C GLY A 584 -2.20 1.55 36.03
N ASP A 585 -2.95 0.45 36.06
CA ASP A 585 -4.39 0.43 36.33
C ASP A 585 -4.79 0.37 37.83
N ILE A 586 -3.88 0.80 38.72
CA ILE A 586 -4.12 0.83 40.17
C ILE A 586 -4.84 2.14 40.54
N GLY A 587 -6.00 2.34 39.92
CA GLY A 587 -6.92 3.43 40.20
C GLY A 587 -7.54 3.34 41.61
N SER A 588 -7.95 4.48 42.17
CA SER A 588 -8.31 4.56 43.58
C SER A 588 -9.61 3.84 43.96
N ARG A 589 -9.46 2.78 44.79
CA ARG A 589 -10.46 2.11 45.67
C ARG A 589 -11.44 1.10 45.04
N GLU A 590 -11.75 0.11 45.90
CA GLU A 590 -12.95 -0.77 45.90
C GLU A 590 -12.96 -2.07 45.08
N ALA A 591 -11.90 -2.43 44.35
CA ALA A 591 -11.71 -3.78 43.79
C ALA A 591 -11.09 -4.79 44.80
N LEU A 592 -11.68 -4.91 46.00
CA LEU A 592 -11.40 -6.05 46.90
C LEU A 592 -12.48 -7.12 46.66
N PHE A 593 -12.19 -8.03 45.71
CA PHE A 593 -13.10 -9.10 45.29
C PHE A 593 -13.60 -9.94 46.47
N SER A 594 -14.87 -10.33 46.39
CA SER A 594 -15.50 -11.22 47.38
C SER A 594 -15.02 -12.66 47.22
N VAL A 595 -14.09 -13.06 48.10
CA VAL A 595 -13.79 -14.43 48.57
C VAL A 595 -13.94 -15.58 47.55
N GLY A 596 -12.81 -16.20 47.20
CA GLY A 596 -12.81 -17.62 46.82
C GLY A 596 -12.69 -17.97 45.34
N SER A 597 -11.83 -17.28 44.59
CA SER A 597 -11.32 -17.77 43.31
C SER A 597 -9.79 -17.81 43.34
N PRO A 598 -9.13 -18.91 42.96
CA PRO A 598 -7.69 -18.88 42.66
C PRO A 598 -7.44 -17.96 41.45
N LEU A 599 -6.17 -17.70 41.11
CA LEU A 599 -5.76 -17.46 39.73
C LEU A 599 -6.43 -18.57 38.92
N PRO A 600 -7.48 -18.28 38.13
CA PRO A 600 -8.15 -19.35 37.42
C PRO A 600 -7.11 -19.97 36.48
N PRO A 601 -7.14 -21.30 36.24
CA PRO A 601 -6.32 -21.87 35.16
C PRO A 601 -6.56 -21.13 33.83
N TYR A 602 -7.76 -20.56 33.65
CA TYR A 602 -8.13 -19.65 32.55
C TYR A 602 -7.35 -18.31 32.44
N MET A 603 -6.60 -17.86 33.46
CA MET A 603 -5.76 -16.66 33.34
C MET A 603 -4.41 -16.93 32.65
N ALA A 604 -3.99 -18.19 32.60
CA ALA A 604 -2.85 -18.66 31.82
C ALA A 604 -3.36 -19.69 30.79
N THR A 605 -4.07 -19.21 29.76
CA THR A 605 -4.44 -19.99 28.54
C THR A 605 -3.60 -19.61 27.31
N ALA A 606 -2.53 -18.82 27.50
CA ALA A 606 -1.38 -18.82 26.63
C ALA A 606 -0.07 -19.10 27.41
N PRO A 607 0.91 -19.80 26.82
CA PRO A 607 2.29 -19.84 27.29
C PRO A 607 3.01 -18.49 27.08
N ARG A 608 4.25 -18.36 27.55
CA ARG A 608 5.09 -17.15 27.44
C ARG A 608 4.49 -15.86 28.03
N GLN A 609 3.65 -15.96 29.04
CA GLN A 609 3.18 -14.75 29.74
C GLN A 609 4.29 -14.22 30.65
N HIS A 610 4.60 -12.92 30.61
CA HIS A 610 5.67 -12.34 31.43
C HIS A 610 5.14 -11.34 32.45
N VAL A 611 5.58 -11.47 33.71
CA VAL A 611 5.18 -10.61 34.83
C VAL A 611 6.38 -9.96 35.52
N ARG A 612 6.18 -8.72 36.00
CA ARG A 612 7.12 -8.01 36.86
C ARG A 612 6.59 -7.95 38.28
N ARG A 613 7.45 -8.33 39.23
CA ARG A 613 7.19 -8.16 40.67
C ARG A 613 7.51 -6.73 41.10
N TYR A 614 6.58 -6.06 41.76
CA TYR A 614 6.80 -4.74 42.39
C TYR A 614 6.23 -4.70 43.82
N VAL A 615 6.48 -3.60 44.53
CA VAL A 615 5.96 -3.37 45.89
C VAL A 615 5.08 -2.14 45.88
N HIS A 616 3.79 -2.31 46.17
CA HIS A 616 2.83 -1.22 46.23
C HIS A 616 2.53 -0.84 47.69
N ALA A 617 2.70 0.45 48.02
CA ALA A 617 2.37 0.98 49.34
C ALA A 617 0.94 1.53 49.37
N PHE A 618 0.03 0.83 50.04
CA PHE A 618 -1.36 1.27 50.23
C PHE A 618 -1.47 2.41 51.25
N ASN A 619 -0.52 2.48 52.20
CA ASN A 619 -0.30 3.60 53.13
C ASN A 619 1.06 3.43 53.85
N ASP A 620 1.44 4.39 54.68
CA ASP A 620 2.69 4.44 55.47
C ASP A 620 2.98 3.20 56.35
N THR A 621 1.99 2.33 56.57
CA THR A 621 2.10 1.13 57.43
C THR A 621 1.79 -0.18 56.71
N HIS A 622 1.31 -0.14 55.46
CA HIS A 622 0.88 -1.32 54.71
C HIS A 622 1.37 -1.24 53.26
N SER A 623 2.24 -2.17 52.88
CA SER A 623 2.60 -2.46 51.49
C SER A 623 2.35 -3.94 51.19
N ALA A 624 2.10 -4.26 49.92
CA ALA A 624 2.08 -5.63 49.42
C ALA A 624 3.05 -5.78 48.25
N VAL A 625 3.51 -7.02 48.07
CA VAL A 625 4.14 -7.43 46.81
C VAL A 625 3.02 -7.69 45.83
N LEU A 626 3.07 -7.03 44.67
CA LEU A 626 2.12 -7.19 43.58
C LEU A 626 2.86 -7.64 42.31
N TYR A 627 2.11 -8.17 41.34
CA TYR A 627 2.59 -8.48 40.00
C TYR A 627 1.83 -7.64 38.98
N GLU A 628 2.54 -7.16 37.97
CA GLU A 628 1.98 -6.49 36.79
C GLU A 628 2.44 -7.22 35.53
N TRP A 629 1.63 -7.15 34.47
CA TRP A 629 2.03 -7.65 33.16
C TRP A 629 3.22 -6.85 32.63
N CYS A 630 4.25 -7.55 32.13
CA CYS A 630 5.40 -6.90 31.50
C CYS A 630 5.06 -6.38 30.11
N THR A 631 4.30 -7.16 29.35
CA THR A 631 3.93 -6.82 27.98
C THR A 631 2.77 -5.83 28.03
N SER A 632 2.82 -4.82 27.16
CA SER A 632 1.76 -3.79 27.12
C SER A 632 0.52 -4.23 26.35
N VAL A 633 0.53 -5.45 25.82
CA VAL A 633 -0.33 -5.85 24.71
C VAL A 633 -1.20 -7.06 25.08
N LEU A 634 -2.50 -6.94 24.81
CA LEU A 634 -3.50 -7.99 24.97
C LEU A 634 -3.83 -8.59 23.60
N GLY A 635 -3.82 -9.92 23.51
CA GLY A 635 -4.41 -10.65 22.38
C GLY A 635 -5.67 -11.41 22.78
N GLU A 636 -6.36 -11.92 21.78
CA GLU A 636 -7.74 -12.42 21.87
C GLU A 636 -7.82 -13.81 21.23
N PRO A 637 -7.41 -14.89 21.94
CA PRO A 637 -7.43 -16.25 21.39
C PRO A 637 -8.83 -16.74 21.00
N THR A 638 -9.90 -16.14 21.54
CA THR A 638 -11.29 -16.47 21.19
C THR A 638 -11.82 -15.76 19.93
N ARG A 639 -10.97 -15.04 19.19
CA ARG A 639 -11.36 -14.39 17.93
C ARG A 639 -11.93 -15.43 16.95
N ASP A 640 -13.02 -15.06 16.26
CA ASP A 640 -13.76 -15.91 15.31
C ASP A 640 -14.31 -17.25 15.88
N THR A 641 -14.25 -17.47 17.20
CA THR A 641 -14.84 -18.63 17.87
C THR A 641 -16.29 -18.38 18.33
N THR A 642 -17.05 -19.46 18.57
CA THR A 642 -18.42 -19.35 19.11
C THR A 642 -18.38 -19.06 20.61
N LEU A 643 -18.75 -17.85 21.02
CA LEU A 643 -18.89 -17.46 22.43
C LEU A 643 -20.31 -17.78 22.94
N ASP A 644 -20.47 -18.86 23.70
CA ASP A 644 -21.77 -19.31 24.23
C ASP A 644 -21.81 -19.61 25.73
N GLY A 645 -20.66 -19.57 26.43
CA GLY A 645 -20.57 -19.86 27.86
C GLY A 645 -20.81 -21.33 28.23
N LEU A 646 -20.88 -22.24 27.26
CA LEU A 646 -21.15 -23.66 27.48
C LEU A 646 -19.90 -24.51 27.28
N PHE A 647 -19.83 -25.64 28.00
CA PHE A 647 -18.78 -26.65 27.87
C PHE A 647 -17.33 -26.14 27.96
N GLY A 648 -17.12 -25.00 28.65
CA GLY A 648 -15.80 -24.39 28.86
C GLY A 648 -15.41 -23.32 27.84
N ARG A 649 -16.25 -23.06 26.82
CA ARG A 649 -16.13 -21.85 25.99
C ARG A 649 -16.57 -20.63 26.79
N SER A 650 -15.90 -19.51 26.56
CA SER A 650 -16.25 -18.26 27.22
C SER A 650 -17.57 -17.68 26.68
N ASP A 651 -18.32 -16.95 27.51
CA ASP A 651 -19.49 -16.16 27.10
C ASP A 651 -19.13 -14.77 26.58
N SER A 652 -17.84 -14.42 26.68
CA SER A 652 -17.25 -13.12 26.40
C SER A 652 -15.81 -13.28 25.90
N PRO A 653 -15.26 -12.36 25.07
CA PRO A 653 -13.91 -12.49 24.56
C PRO A 653 -12.87 -12.59 25.68
N VAL A 654 -11.97 -13.56 25.57
CA VAL A 654 -10.89 -13.76 26.55
C VAL A 654 -9.67 -12.99 26.08
N PHE A 655 -9.20 -12.04 26.90
CA PHE A 655 -8.00 -11.25 26.63
C PHE A 655 -6.82 -11.74 27.46
N VAL A 656 -5.68 -11.95 26.78
CA VAL A 656 -4.48 -12.54 27.38
C VAL A 656 -3.26 -11.66 27.11
N SER A 657 -2.56 -11.27 28.18
CA SER A 657 -1.26 -10.58 28.07
C SER A 657 -0.23 -11.53 27.46
N GLN A 658 0.44 -11.07 26.41
CA GLN A 658 1.42 -11.85 25.69
C GLN A 658 2.54 -10.97 25.13
N PRO A 659 3.74 -11.51 24.90
CA PRO A 659 4.75 -10.84 24.11
C PRO A 659 4.34 -10.94 22.64
N ARG A 660 4.37 -9.82 21.91
CA ARG A 660 4.17 -9.85 20.45
C ARG A 660 5.42 -9.38 19.74
N ARG A 661 5.77 -10.08 18.65
CA ARG A 661 6.77 -9.61 17.70
C ARG A 661 6.22 -8.37 17.04
N GLN A 662 6.86 -7.22 17.28
CA GLN A 662 6.41 -5.94 16.74
C GLN A 662 7.02 -5.71 15.36
N ALA A 663 6.63 -6.59 14.45
CA ALA A 663 7.01 -6.61 13.04
C ALA A 663 5.74 -6.53 12.17
N PRO A 664 5.86 -6.31 10.84
CA PRO A 664 4.72 -6.06 9.99
C PRO A 664 3.93 -7.35 9.71
N GLY A 665 2.69 -7.43 10.21
CA GLY A 665 1.77 -8.48 9.75
C GLY A 665 0.65 -8.89 10.71
N TRP A 666 0.82 -8.78 12.03
CA TRP A 666 -0.26 -9.23 12.94
C TRP A 666 -0.26 -8.55 14.32
N ASP A 667 -1.39 -7.89 14.63
CA ASP A 667 -1.95 -7.59 15.96
C ASP A 667 -1.11 -6.82 17.02
N GLY A 668 0.22 -6.74 16.92
CA GLY A 668 1.14 -6.17 17.93
C GLY A 668 1.00 -4.66 18.14
N CYS A 669 1.11 -3.88 17.07
CA CYS A 669 0.91 -2.44 17.06
C CYS A 669 -0.23 -2.12 16.09
N ARG A 670 -1.39 -1.70 16.61
CA ARG A 670 -2.62 -1.45 15.82
C ARG A 670 -3.09 0.00 15.89
N ASP A 671 -2.49 0.80 16.76
CA ASP A 671 -2.87 2.19 16.92
C ASP A 671 -2.23 3.04 15.81
N ARG A 672 -3.07 3.81 15.13
CA ARG A 672 -2.61 4.84 14.20
C ARG A 672 -1.87 5.92 14.99
N GLU A 673 -0.67 6.30 14.55
CA GLU A 673 0.08 7.39 15.18
C GLU A 673 -0.64 8.75 15.07
N ASP A 674 -1.46 8.94 14.02
CA ASP A 674 -2.26 10.15 13.80
C ASP A 674 -3.46 10.32 14.75
N GLY A 675 -3.79 9.30 15.56
CA GLY A 675 -4.87 9.33 16.53
C GLY A 675 -6.28 9.48 15.93
N ARG A 676 -6.47 9.27 14.62
CA ARG A 676 -7.77 9.43 13.96
C ARG A 676 -8.70 8.26 14.21
N THR A 677 -9.97 8.57 14.46
CA THR A 677 -11.04 7.63 14.77
C THR A 677 -12.11 7.51 13.69
N ASP A 678 -12.01 8.31 12.62
CA ASP A 678 -12.87 8.23 11.43
C ASP A 678 -12.38 7.18 10.40
N LEU A 679 -11.37 6.41 10.79
CA LEU A 679 -10.56 5.50 9.99
C LEU A 679 -10.39 4.16 10.72
N ASP A 680 -10.07 3.10 9.98
CA ASP A 680 -9.77 1.79 10.57
C ASP A 680 -8.49 1.84 11.42
N GLN A 681 -8.55 1.23 12.61
CA GLN A 681 -7.39 1.10 13.50
C GLN A 681 -6.45 0.00 12.99
N GLY A 682 -5.31 0.42 12.44
CA GLY A 682 -4.21 -0.43 12.02
C GLY A 682 -2.91 0.36 11.87
N LEU A 683 -1.82 -0.34 11.54
CA LEU A 683 -0.56 0.30 11.17
C LEU A 683 -0.76 1.26 10.01
N MET A 684 -0.20 2.45 10.14
CA MET A 684 0.04 3.31 8.98
C MET A 684 1.29 2.79 8.26
N TRP A 685 1.38 3.07 6.96
CA TRP A 685 2.55 2.73 6.16
C TRP A 685 3.05 3.97 5.43
N GLU A 686 4.32 3.98 5.07
CA GLU A 686 4.85 4.95 4.12
C GLU A 686 4.24 4.65 2.74
N HIS A 687 3.44 5.59 2.26
CA HIS A 687 2.87 5.59 0.92
C HIS A 687 2.63 7.03 0.45
N PRO A 688 2.53 7.29 -0.86
CA PRO A 688 2.32 8.63 -1.36
C PRO A 688 0.87 9.02 -1.07
N GLY A 689 0.66 10.20 -0.51
CA GLY A 689 -0.69 10.73 -0.29
C GLY A 689 -1.49 10.82 -1.59
N HIS A 690 -2.81 10.68 -1.46
CA HIS A 690 -3.81 10.75 -2.54
C HIS A 690 -3.51 11.82 -3.59
N ARG A 691 -3.33 11.44 -4.85
CA ARG A 691 -2.96 12.39 -5.92
C ARG A 691 -3.41 11.98 -7.32
N SER A 692 -3.43 12.97 -8.21
CA SER A 692 -3.56 12.79 -9.65
C SER A 692 -2.63 13.77 -10.38
N ASP A 693 -2.41 13.57 -11.69
CA ASP A 693 -1.48 14.37 -12.51
C ASP A 693 0.00 14.36 -12.04
N ALA A 694 0.36 13.38 -11.20
CA ALA A 694 1.74 12.96 -10.97
C ALA A 694 2.28 12.27 -12.24
N GLN A 695 3.59 12.22 -12.41
CA GLN A 695 4.24 11.43 -13.46
C GLN A 695 5.19 10.41 -12.84
N ALA A 696 5.43 9.32 -13.56
CA ALA A 696 6.38 8.31 -13.14
C ALA A 696 7.13 7.68 -14.33
N VAL A 697 8.30 7.13 -14.04
CA VAL A 697 9.14 6.36 -14.96
C VAL A 697 9.68 5.11 -14.27
N TYR A 698 9.97 4.04 -15.02
CA TYR A 698 10.58 2.83 -14.50
C TYR A 698 12.01 2.67 -15.03
N SER A 699 13.01 2.66 -14.14
CA SER A 699 14.41 2.45 -14.51
C SER A 699 14.73 0.95 -14.45
N LYS A 700 14.77 0.27 -15.60
CA LYS A 700 15.07 -1.17 -15.72
C LYS A 700 16.47 -1.49 -15.22
N LYS A 701 17.41 -0.55 -15.40
CA LYS A 701 18.78 -0.62 -14.88
C LYS A 701 18.86 -0.69 -13.36
N HIS A 702 17.90 -0.08 -12.65
CA HIS A 702 17.91 0.07 -11.20
C HIS A 702 16.71 -0.62 -10.51
N ALA A 703 15.88 -1.36 -11.26
CA ALA A 703 14.71 -2.11 -10.78
C ALA A 703 13.71 -1.29 -9.92
N MET A 704 13.53 0.00 -10.22
CA MET A 704 12.72 0.92 -9.42
C MET A 704 11.86 1.87 -10.27
N VAL A 705 10.64 2.10 -9.79
CA VAL A 705 9.70 3.11 -10.29
C VAL A 705 9.94 4.42 -9.54
N LEU A 706 9.97 5.54 -10.25
CA LEU A 706 10.25 6.88 -9.73
C LEU A 706 9.07 7.80 -10.08
N MET A 707 8.37 8.33 -9.09
CA MET A 707 7.19 9.20 -9.24
C MET A 707 7.42 10.58 -8.61
N TYR A 708 7.05 11.65 -9.31
CA TYR A 708 7.16 13.01 -8.79
C TYR A 708 5.83 13.78 -8.77
N GLY A 709 5.64 14.59 -7.73
CA GLY A 709 4.63 15.65 -7.65
C GLY A 709 3.18 15.17 -7.81
N GLY A 710 2.40 15.94 -8.59
CA GLY A 710 0.95 15.76 -8.72
C GLY A 710 0.13 16.72 -7.86
N GLN A 711 -1.20 16.68 -7.98
CA GLN A 711 -2.13 17.45 -7.16
C GLN A 711 -2.90 16.49 -6.27
N GLY A 712 -2.96 16.80 -4.98
CA GLY A 712 -3.42 15.85 -3.99
C GLY A 712 -3.72 16.46 -2.63
N TYR A 713 -4.01 15.58 -1.68
CA TYR A 713 -4.09 15.91 -0.26
C TYR A 713 -2.72 15.65 0.39
N SER A 714 -2.33 16.46 1.37
CA SER A 714 -1.12 16.21 2.19
C SER A 714 -1.27 14.94 3.02
N ASP A 715 -2.48 14.72 3.54
CA ASP A 715 -2.81 13.67 4.50
C ASP A 715 -3.94 12.78 3.97
N TRP A 716 -4.01 11.54 4.45
CA TRP A 716 -5.02 10.58 4.02
C TRP A 716 -6.47 11.09 4.25
N GLN A 717 -7.34 11.06 3.23
CA GLN A 717 -8.72 11.52 3.30
C GLN A 717 -9.71 10.39 2.98
N THR A 718 -10.83 10.33 3.68
CA THR A 718 -11.89 9.38 3.34
C THR A 718 -12.56 9.77 2.01
N PRO A 719 -12.85 8.80 1.11
CA PRO A 719 -13.56 9.08 -0.14
C PRO A 719 -14.94 9.71 0.12
N SER A 720 -15.16 10.92 -0.40
CA SER A 720 -16.41 11.66 -0.19
C SER A 720 -16.91 12.32 -1.48
N VAL A 721 -18.20 12.14 -1.76
CA VAL A 721 -18.90 12.86 -2.85
C VAL A 721 -19.48 14.20 -2.40
N ASN A 722 -19.64 14.40 -1.09
CA ASN A 722 -20.32 15.56 -0.49
C ASN A 722 -19.36 16.63 0.03
N ILE A 723 -18.10 16.28 0.28
CA ILE A 723 -17.08 17.16 0.85
C ILE A 723 -15.91 17.22 -0.12
N THR A 724 -15.56 18.42 -0.56
CA THR A 724 -14.34 18.67 -1.34
C THR A 724 -13.24 19.12 -0.39
N THR A 725 -12.32 18.22 -0.03
CA THR A 725 -11.14 18.59 0.75
C THR A 725 -10.21 19.47 -0.09
N ALA A 726 -9.55 20.44 0.56
CA ALA A 726 -8.57 21.30 -0.10
C ALA A 726 -7.40 20.47 -0.64
N THR A 727 -6.98 20.75 -1.88
CA THR A 727 -5.82 20.11 -2.51
C THR A 727 -4.68 21.10 -2.64
N SER A 728 -3.47 20.58 -2.79
CA SER A 728 -2.28 21.34 -3.13
C SER A 728 -1.50 20.66 -4.26
N VAL A 729 -0.72 21.42 -5.01
CA VAL A 729 0.31 20.85 -5.88
C VAL A 729 1.50 20.42 -5.03
N LEU A 730 1.92 19.16 -5.19
CA LEU A 730 2.95 18.48 -4.43
C LEU A 730 4.30 18.53 -5.16
N SER A 731 5.39 18.40 -4.39
CA SER A 731 6.80 18.52 -4.84
C SER A 731 7.69 17.38 -4.32
N ASP A 732 7.07 16.37 -3.75
CA ASP A 732 7.66 15.16 -3.19
C ASP A 732 8.09 14.19 -4.29
N PHE A 733 9.17 13.46 -4.02
CA PHE A 733 9.74 12.45 -4.89
C PHE A 733 9.60 11.09 -4.22
N TRP A 734 8.96 10.15 -4.91
CA TRP A 734 8.61 8.83 -4.39
C TRP A 734 9.22 7.74 -5.24
N VAL A 735 9.71 6.68 -4.60
CA VAL A 735 10.30 5.53 -5.26
C VAL A 735 9.62 4.26 -4.79
N LEU A 736 9.39 3.34 -5.72
CA LEU A 736 8.90 1.98 -5.45
C LEU A 736 9.92 1.01 -6.04
N GLY A 737 10.64 0.30 -5.17
CA GLY A 737 11.44 -0.85 -5.57
C GLY A 737 10.54 -2.00 -6.04
N MET A 738 10.99 -2.77 -7.04
CA MET A 738 10.21 -3.89 -7.59
C MET A 738 10.85 -5.26 -7.33
N SER A 739 12.00 -5.29 -6.65
CA SER A 739 12.83 -6.49 -6.42
C SER A 739 13.62 -6.48 -5.11
N GLU A 740 13.39 -5.51 -4.24
CA GLU A 740 13.84 -5.53 -2.85
C GLU A 740 12.67 -6.12 -2.01
N CYS A 741 12.79 -6.46 -0.72
CA CYS A 741 11.60 -6.86 0.07
C CYS A 741 11.46 -6.19 1.45
N ALA A 742 10.28 -6.31 2.07
CA ALA A 742 10.04 -5.97 3.47
C ALA A 742 11.02 -6.70 4.38
N SER A 743 11.82 -5.97 5.15
CA SER A 743 12.94 -6.52 5.92
C SER A 743 13.87 -7.46 5.11
N ASN A 744 13.86 -7.39 3.76
CA ASN A 744 14.40 -8.39 2.84
C ASN A 744 13.94 -9.82 3.18
N CYS A 745 12.62 -9.95 3.37
CA CYS A 745 11.92 -11.11 3.92
C CYS A 745 12.55 -11.64 5.22
N SER A 746 13.14 -10.77 6.03
CA SER A 746 13.90 -11.11 7.25
C SER A 746 15.02 -12.15 7.03
N PHE A 747 15.47 -12.35 5.78
CA PHE A 747 16.31 -13.48 5.33
C PHE A 747 15.69 -14.87 5.58
N HIS A 748 14.37 -14.93 5.70
CA HIS A 748 13.51 -16.09 5.92
C HIS A 748 12.42 -16.23 4.85
N GLY A 749 12.56 -15.53 3.72
CA GLY A 749 11.69 -15.64 2.56
C GLY A 749 12.43 -15.33 1.26
N ASP A 750 11.86 -15.78 0.15
CA ASP A 750 12.26 -15.39 -1.20
C ASP A 750 11.38 -14.21 -1.67
N CYS A 751 11.98 -13.23 -2.34
CA CYS A 751 11.33 -11.97 -2.68
C CYS A 751 10.81 -11.91 -4.12
N SER A 752 9.57 -11.46 -4.31
CA SER A 752 8.95 -11.24 -5.62
C SER A 752 7.90 -10.12 -5.62
N TYR A 753 8.21 -9.01 -6.33
CA TYR A 753 7.25 -7.95 -6.70
C TYR A 753 6.42 -7.37 -5.54
N GLY A 754 7.03 -6.74 -4.53
CA GLY A 754 6.27 -6.17 -3.41
C GLY A 754 5.92 -7.20 -2.33
N SER A 755 6.45 -8.42 -2.36
CA SER A 755 5.92 -9.55 -1.59
C SER A 755 6.91 -10.68 -1.31
N CYS A 756 6.88 -11.17 -0.08
CA CYS A 756 7.68 -12.28 0.39
C CYS A 756 6.93 -13.62 0.28
N SER A 757 7.62 -14.65 -0.22
CA SER A 757 7.25 -16.04 -0.07
C SER A 757 8.10 -16.65 1.05
N CYS A 758 7.51 -16.90 2.22
CA CYS A 758 8.28 -17.33 3.38
C CYS A 758 8.75 -18.78 3.29
N HIS A 759 9.90 -19.05 3.92
CA HIS A 759 10.47 -20.40 4.03
C HIS A 759 9.78 -21.15 5.18
N ASP A 760 9.68 -22.48 5.07
CA ASP A 760 9.10 -23.36 6.09
C ASP A 760 9.59 -22.99 7.52
N GLY A 761 8.64 -22.68 8.40
CA GLY A 761 8.92 -22.22 9.77
C GLY A 761 8.69 -20.72 10.01
N PHE A 762 8.43 -19.94 8.96
CA PHE A 762 8.21 -18.49 9.02
C PHE A 762 6.96 -18.07 8.27
N PHE A 763 6.41 -16.91 8.62
CA PHE A 763 5.24 -16.32 7.97
C PHE A 763 5.19 -14.79 8.12
N GLY A 764 4.23 -14.17 7.44
CA GLY A 764 3.91 -12.75 7.54
C GLY A 764 4.55 -11.92 6.43
N LEU A 765 4.19 -10.63 6.36
CA LEU A 765 4.54 -9.75 5.23
C LEU A 765 6.04 -9.65 4.96
N ASP A 766 6.86 -9.81 6.00
CA ASP A 766 8.32 -9.75 5.95
C ASP A 766 9.01 -11.03 6.45
N CYS A 767 8.27 -12.14 6.59
CA CYS A 767 8.72 -13.43 7.12
C CYS A 767 9.46 -13.37 8.47
N SER A 768 9.23 -12.32 9.28
CA SER A 768 9.85 -12.20 10.60
C SER A 768 9.16 -13.08 11.66
N ASN A 769 7.88 -13.39 11.49
CA ASN A 769 7.13 -14.21 12.44
C ASN A 769 7.51 -15.69 12.29
N ALA A 770 7.72 -16.38 13.41
CA ALA A 770 7.97 -17.82 13.42
C ALA A 770 6.64 -18.58 13.54
N SER A 771 6.43 -19.59 12.69
CA SER A 771 5.21 -20.43 12.69
C SER A 771 5.07 -21.24 13.98
N CYS A 772 3.84 -21.37 14.45
CA CYS A 772 3.45 -22.15 15.60
C CYS A 772 3.20 -23.65 15.26
N PRO A 773 3.10 -24.53 16.27
CA PRO A 773 2.75 -25.93 16.05
C PRO A 773 1.35 -26.09 15.46
N GLY A 774 1.22 -26.95 14.44
CA GLY A 774 -0.03 -27.15 13.69
C GLY A 774 -0.28 -26.12 12.59
N ASP A 775 0.60 -25.14 12.41
CA ASP A 775 0.46 -24.14 11.35
C ASP A 775 0.54 -24.74 9.94
N PHE A 776 -0.29 -24.21 9.04
CA PHE A 776 -0.21 -24.46 7.61
C PHE A 776 -0.25 -23.14 6.85
N CYS A 777 0.86 -22.79 6.20
CA CYS A 777 0.99 -21.63 5.32
C CYS A 777 1.19 -22.07 3.87
N TYR A 778 0.65 -21.31 2.92
CA TYR A 778 0.97 -21.45 1.51
C TYR A 778 0.97 -20.09 0.80
N TYR A 779 1.82 -19.96 -0.22
CA TYR A 779 1.88 -18.78 -1.06
C TYR A 779 0.91 -18.91 -2.24
N GLU A 780 0.00 -17.95 -2.40
CA GLU A 780 -0.94 -17.91 -3.52
C GLU A 780 -0.31 -17.12 -4.69
N GLU A 781 0.30 -17.85 -5.63
CA GLU A 781 0.98 -17.34 -6.84
C GLU A 781 0.14 -16.33 -7.64
N THR A 782 -1.20 -16.40 -7.59
CA THR A 782 -2.07 -15.47 -8.32
C THR A 782 -2.20 -14.11 -7.62
N THR A 783 -2.31 -14.09 -6.29
CA THR A 783 -2.49 -12.86 -5.49
C THR A 783 -1.19 -12.35 -4.87
N HIS A 784 -0.09 -13.10 -4.95
CA HIS A 784 1.19 -12.79 -4.31
C HIS A 784 1.05 -12.58 -2.79
N VAL A 785 0.12 -13.30 -2.15
CA VAL A 785 -0.16 -13.24 -0.71
C VAL A 785 0.10 -14.61 -0.09
N GLU A 786 0.77 -14.62 1.05
CA GLU A 786 0.84 -15.79 1.92
C GLU A 786 -0.46 -15.94 2.71
N VAL A 787 -1.04 -17.14 2.66
CA VAL A 787 -2.25 -17.50 3.40
C VAL A 787 -1.88 -18.56 4.44
N CYS A 788 -1.97 -18.17 5.72
CA CYS A 788 -1.69 -19.03 6.85
C CYS A 788 -2.95 -19.39 7.65
N SER A 789 -3.02 -20.64 8.09
CA SER A 789 -3.94 -21.14 9.11
C SER A 789 -3.11 -21.59 10.30
N HIS A 790 -3.17 -20.82 11.38
CA HIS A 790 -2.33 -21.04 12.57
C HIS A 790 -3.02 -21.93 13.60
N CYS A 791 -2.24 -22.61 14.45
CA CYS A 791 -2.73 -23.40 15.59
C CYS A 791 -3.85 -24.38 15.16
N CYS A 792 -3.59 -25.05 14.04
CA CYS A 792 -4.56 -25.81 13.27
C CYS A 792 -4.32 -27.32 13.42
N GLN A 793 -5.41 -28.08 13.43
CA GLN A 793 -5.36 -29.54 13.46
C GLN A 793 -6.45 -30.13 12.54
N ALA A 794 -6.09 -31.15 11.76
CA ALA A 794 -7.01 -31.85 10.86
C ALA A 794 -7.22 -33.32 11.28
N GLY A 795 -8.34 -33.92 10.86
CA GLY A 795 -8.63 -35.35 11.03
C GLY A 795 -9.51 -35.71 12.24
N TRP A 796 -9.69 -34.79 13.20
CA TRP A 796 -10.78 -34.82 14.18
C TRP A 796 -11.48 -33.47 14.17
N SER A 797 -12.80 -33.46 14.37
CA SER A 797 -13.63 -32.25 14.41
C SER A 797 -14.36 -32.21 15.73
N HIS A 798 -14.13 -31.16 16.53
CA HIS A 798 -14.59 -31.08 17.91
C HIS A 798 -16.08 -30.70 17.98
N GLN A 799 -16.82 -31.42 18.82
CA GLN A 799 -18.22 -31.12 19.14
C GLN A 799 -18.41 -30.85 20.63
N ASP A 800 -19.47 -30.11 20.94
CA ASP A 800 -19.82 -29.67 22.30
C ASP A 800 -19.90 -30.84 23.28
N GLY A 801 -20.59 -31.91 22.85
CA GLY A 801 -20.82 -33.13 23.62
C GLY A 801 -19.71 -34.19 23.54
N ASP A 802 -18.55 -33.86 22.98
CA ASP A 802 -17.43 -34.82 22.92
C ASP A 802 -16.90 -35.16 24.32
N THR A 803 -16.65 -36.45 24.51
CA THR A 803 -16.11 -37.06 25.73
C THR A 803 -14.85 -37.86 25.39
N TYR A 804 -14.16 -38.40 26.40
CA TYR A 804 -12.93 -39.15 26.21
C TYR A 804 -13.08 -40.32 25.21
N VAL A 805 -12.21 -40.33 24.19
CA VAL A 805 -12.18 -41.35 23.14
C VAL A 805 -11.17 -42.44 23.50
N THR A 806 -11.62 -43.70 23.56
CA THR A 806 -10.75 -44.85 23.89
C THR A 806 -10.04 -45.48 22.68
N GLU A 807 -10.25 -44.93 21.49
CA GLU A 807 -9.61 -45.37 20.25
C GLU A 807 -8.40 -44.46 19.94
N ASP A 808 -7.32 -45.03 19.40
CA ASP A 808 -6.10 -44.29 19.05
C ASP A 808 -6.36 -43.35 17.85
N VAL A 809 -6.86 -42.14 18.11
CA VAL A 809 -7.00 -41.09 17.08
C VAL A 809 -5.66 -40.37 16.91
N SER A 810 -5.12 -40.35 15.69
CA SER A 810 -3.90 -39.63 15.34
C SER A 810 -4.18 -38.18 14.94
N ARG A 811 -3.31 -37.24 15.34
CA ARG A 811 -3.28 -35.89 14.77
C ARG A 811 -2.86 -35.93 13.30
N SER A 812 -3.28 -34.93 12.52
CA SER A 812 -2.81 -34.76 11.14
C SER A 812 -2.74 -33.28 10.75
N GLU A 813 -1.70 -32.95 10.00
CA GLU A 813 -1.36 -31.58 9.59
C GLU A 813 -2.46 -30.97 8.71
N CYS A 814 -2.74 -29.68 8.92
CA CYS A 814 -3.65 -28.92 8.07
C CYS A 814 -3.06 -28.74 6.65
N SER A 815 -3.94 -28.60 5.66
CA SER A 815 -3.54 -28.37 4.26
C SER A 815 -4.69 -27.76 3.46
N VAL A 816 -4.41 -27.23 2.25
CA VAL A 816 -5.46 -26.75 1.32
C VAL A 816 -6.55 -27.81 1.07
N THR A 817 -6.19 -29.10 1.04
CA THR A 817 -7.16 -30.20 0.84
C THR A 817 -7.81 -30.71 2.13
N SER A 818 -7.37 -30.24 3.29
CA SER A 818 -7.88 -30.63 4.61
C SER A 818 -7.64 -29.46 5.58
N PRO A 819 -8.48 -28.41 5.53
CA PRO A 819 -8.21 -27.13 6.21
C PRO A 819 -8.29 -27.20 7.75
N GLY A 820 -8.77 -28.32 8.30
CA GLY A 820 -8.80 -28.57 9.75
C GLY A 820 -9.71 -27.64 10.54
N GLU A 821 -9.46 -27.58 11.83
CA GLU A 821 -10.01 -26.60 12.77
C GLU A 821 -8.85 -25.85 13.42
N SER A 822 -9.00 -24.54 13.59
CA SER A 822 -8.09 -23.71 14.39
C SER A 822 -8.81 -23.29 15.67
N HIS A 823 -8.19 -23.55 16.81
CA HIS A 823 -8.73 -23.28 18.15
C HIS A 823 -7.81 -22.34 18.95
N GLY A 824 -7.02 -21.52 18.25
CA GLY A 824 -6.08 -20.60 18.87
C GLY A 824 -5.40 -19.66 17.89
N ILE A 825 -4.55 -18.79 18.41
CA ILE A 825 -3.80 -17.78 17.64
C ILE A 825 -2.30 -17.93 17.85
N CYS A 826 -1.49 -17.62 16.83
CA CYS A 826 -0.04 -17.69 16.91
C CYS A 826 0.56 -16.36 17.42
N ASP A 827 1.52 -16.42 18.34
CA ASP A 827 2.15 -15.23 18.96
C ASP A 827 3.21 -14.53 18.07
N GLY A 828 3.54 -15.10 16.89
CA GLY A 828 4.59 -14.62 15.99
C GLY A 828 6.02 -14.97 16.42
N PHE A 829 6.17 -15.66 17.56
CA PHE A 829 7.41 -16.23 18.06
C PHE A 829 7.37 -17.77 18.07
N GLY A 830 6.39 -18.38 17.39
CA GLY A 830 6.23 -19.83 17.27
C GLY A 830 5.60 -20.52 18.48
N THR A 831 4.66 -19.90 19.19
CA THR A 831 3.80 -20.63 20.14
C THR A 831 2.32 -20.21 20.11
N CYS A 832 1.44 -21.22 20.18
CA CYS A 832 0.00 -21.05 20.14
C CYS A 832 -0.61 -20.57 21.45
N GLN A 833 -1.70 -19.80 21.32
CA GLN A 833 -2.55 -19.37 22.42
C GLN A 833 -3.96 -19.91 22.20
N CYS A 834 -4.44 -20.72 23.12
CA CYS A 834 -5.64 -21.49 22.88
C CYS A 834 -6.90 -20.77 23.38
N ALA A 835 -7.95 -20.80 22.56
CA ALA A 835 -9.28 -20.41 22.96
C ALA A 835 -9.78 -21.41 24.02
N PRO A 836 -10.27 -20.99 25.20
CA PRO A 836 -10.86 -21.93 26.14
C PRO A 836 -12.05 -22.69 25.51
N PRO A 837 -12.17 -24.02 25.69
CA PRO A 837 -11.42 -24.89 26.61
C PRO A 837 -10.26 -25.67 25.95
N PHE A 838 -9.69 -25.20 24.84
CA PHE A 838 -8.62 -25.90 24.15
C PHE A 838 -7.25 -25.65 24.81
N ILE A 839 -6.38 -26.66 24.75
CA ILE A 839 -5.04 -26.71 25.36
C ILE A 839 -4.06 -27.51 24.50
N GLY A 840 -2.78 -27.48 24.88
CA GLY A 840 -1.67 -28.13 24.17
C GLY A 840 -0.97 -27.19 23.18
N ASP A 841 0.20 -27.61 22.70
CA ASP A 841 1.12 -26.77 21.90
C ASP A 841 0.52 -26.30 20.55
N ASP A 842 -0.48 -27.02 20.05
CA ASP A 842 -1.19 -26.83 18.77
C ASP A 842 -2.70 -26.55 18.97
N CYS A 843 -3.14 -26.33 20.22
CA CYS A 843 -4.56 -26.18 20.60
C CYS A 843 -5.49 -27.33 20.14
N SER A 844 -4.94 -28.50 19.83
CA SER A 844 -5.72 -29.65 19.32
C SER A 844 -6.54 -30.39 20.37
N ILE A 845 -6.26 -30.19 21.66
CA ILE A 845 -6.80 -30.98 22.77
C ILE A 845 -7.86 -30.16 23.52
N LYS A 846 -9.02 -30.76 23.79
CA LYS A 846 -10.05 -30.19 24.68
C LYS A 846 -9.71 -30.52 26.13
N ASP A 847 -9.69 -29.52 27.01
CA ASP A 847 -9.43 -29.68 28.45
C ASP A 847 -10.58 -30.42 29.18
N CYS A 848 -10.30 -30.92 30.38
CA CYS A 848 -11.26 -31.62 31.22
C CYS A 848 -12.41 -30.70 31.63
N GLN A 849 -13.65 -31.09 31.26
CA GLN A 849 -14.84 -30.34 31.64
C GLN A 849 -14.98 -30.24 33.18
N TYR A 850 -15.44 -29.08 33.64
CA TYR A 850 -15.70 -28.77 35.05
C TYR A 850 -14.49 -28.94 36.00
N ASN A 851 -13.25 -28.88 35.48
CA ASN A 851 -12.01 -29.08 36.25
C ASN A 851 -12.04 -30.34 37.14
N CYS A 852 -12.64 -31.43 36.64
CA CYS A 852 -12.82 -32.68 37.38
C CYS A 852 -13.51 -32.48 38.75
N SER A 853 -14.46 -31.53 38.83
CA SER A 853 -15.17 -31.12 40.04
C SER A 853 -14.24 -30.73 41.21
N PHE A 854 -12.96 -30.42 40.94
CA PHE A 854 -11.88 -30.26 41.90
C PHE A 854 -11.60 -31.51 42.78
N ASN A 855 -12.08 -32.69 42.38
CA ASN A 855 -11.92 -33.97 43.10
C ASN A 855 -11.10 -35.00 42.29
N GLY A 856 -10.17 -34.52 41.47
CA GLY A 856 -9.37 -35.34 40.57
C GLY A 856 -8.26 -34.51 39.93
N TRP A 857 -7.58 -35.10 38.96
CA TRP A 857 -6.63 -34.43 38.07
C TRP A 857 -6.97 -34.72 36.61
N CYS A 858 -6.51 -33.86 35.69
CA CYS A 858 -6.79 -34.01 34.27
C CYS A 858 -5.65 -34.74 33.57
N SER A 859 -5.95 -35.90 32.97
CA SER A 859 -5.02 -36.60 32.06
C SER A 859 -5.18 -35.98 30.67
N VAL A 860 -4.18 -35.19 30.26
CA VAL A 860 -4.17 -34.49 28.97
C VAL A 860 -3.94 -35.50 27.85
N GLU A 861 -5.02 -35.84 27.15
CA GLU A 861 -5.06 -36.88 26.12
C GLU A 861 -5.82 -36.36 24.90
N PHE A 862 -5.26 -36.55 23.70
CA PHE A 862 -5.91 -36.15 22.44
C PHE A 862 -7.00 -37.17 22.05
N PRO A 863 -8.18 -36.75 21.55
CA PRO A 863 -8.61 -35.37 21.31
C PRO A 863 -9.22 -34.67 22.54
N VAL A 864 -9.76 -35.41 23.50
CA VAL A 864 -10.44 -34.86 24.69
C VAL A 864 -9.81 -35.43 25.96
N SER A 865 -9.39 -34.55 26.85
CA SER A 865 -8.72 -34.91 28.11
C SER A 865 -9.67 -35.61 29.10
N ARG A 866 -9.10 -36.39 30.01
CA ARG A 866 -9.87 -37.27 30.91
C ARG A 866 -9.61 -37.00 32.39
N CYS A 867 -10.69 -36.91 33.17
CA CYS A 867 -10.59 -36.82 34.62
C CYS A 867 -10.19 -38.14 35.30
N MET A 868 -9.20 -38.04 36.19
CA MET A 868 -8.66 -39.11 37.01
C MET A 868 -8.94 -38.78 38.48
N CYS A 869 -9.94 -39.45 39.06
CA CYS A 869 -10.49 -39.08 40.37
C CYS A 869 -9.59 -39.45 41.55
N THR A 870 -9.64 -38.64 42.60
CA THR A 870 -9.00 -38.98 43.88
C THR A 870 -9.76 -40.13 44.56
N PRO A 871 -9.09 -40.94 45.41
CA PRO A 871 -9.72 -42.07 46.09
C PRO A 871 -10.96 -41.64 46.89
N GLY A 872 -12.09 -42.32 46.66
CA GLY A 872 -13.39 -41.97 47.24
C GLY A 872 -14.27 -41.08 46.35
N TYR A 873 -13.79 -40.65 45.19
CA TYR A 873 -14.58 -39.96 44.16
C TYR A 873 -14.65 -40.78 42.87
N TYR A 874 -15.77 -40.66 42.15
CA TYR A 874 -16.00 -41.33 40.87
C TYR A 874 -16.95 -40.51 39.97
N GLY A 875 -17.15 -41.01 38.75
CA GLY A 875 -17.90 -40.33 37.70
C GLY A 875 -16.99 -39.75 36.62
N GLU A 876 -17.59 -39.28 35.53
CA GLU A 876 -16.88 -38.73 34.37
C GLU A 876 -16.07 -37.47 34.70
N TYR A 877 -16.56 -36.67 35.65
CA TYR A 877 -15.94 -35.42 36.11
C TYR A 877 -15.64 -35.46 37.61
N CYS A 878 -15.50 -36.66 38.21
CA CYS A 878 -15.27 -36.87 39.64
C CYS A 878 -16.32 -36.17 40.55
N GLN A 879 -17.56 -36.10 40.07
CA GLN A 879 -18.66 -35.39 40.69
C GLN A 879 -19.41 -36.20 41.77
N TYR A 880 -19.12 -37.50 41.92
CA TYR A 880 -19.82 -38.40 42.84
C TYR A 880 -18.88 -38.94 43.93
N LEU A 881 -19.40 -39.11 45.15
CA LEU A 881 -18.67 -39.70 46.27
C LEU A 881 -18.98 -41.20 46.40
N GLU A 882 -17.95 -42.03 46.53
CA GLU A 882 -18.12 -43.48 46.76
C GLU A 882 -18.71 -43.74 48.15
N CYS A 883 -19.91 -44.31 48.21
CA CYS A 883 -20.49 -44.78 49.47
C CYS A 883 -19.79 -46.04 49.99
N LEU A 884 -19.43 -46.03 51.26
CA LEU A 884 -18.76 -47.15 51.94
C LEU A 884 -19.53 -48.48 51.76
N ASN A 885 -18.86 -49.49 51.18
CA ASN A 885 -19.44 -50.80 50.84
C ASN A 885 -20.73 -50.75 49.99
N ASN A 886 -20.90 -49.73 49.14
CA ASN A 886 -22.11 -49.50 48.33
C ASN A 886 -23.41 -49.65 49.15
N CYS A 887 -23.40 -49.10 50.37
CA CYS A 887 -24.51 -49.14 51.33
C CYS A 887 -25.08 -50.53 51.63
N SER A 888 -24.26 -51.59 51.45
CA SER A 888 -24.69 -52.99 51.58
C SER A 888 -25.89 -53.32 50.68
N TYR A 889 -25.89 -52.81 49.44
CA TYR A 889 -26.94 -53.03 48.43
C TYR A 889 -27.43 -54.51 48.40
N PRO A 890 -28.75 -54.76 48.46
CA PRO A 890 -29.86 -53.80 48.32
C PRO A 890 -30.36 -53.19 49.64
N HIS A 891 -29.64 -53.32 50.76
CA HIS A 891 -30.13 -52.91 52.09
C HIS A 891 -29.99 -51.41 52.42
N GLY A 892 -29.46 -50.62 51.48
CA GLY A 892 -29.41 -49.18 51.56
C GLY A 892 -29.16 -48.56 50.19
N THR A 893 -29.58 -47.32 50.03
CA THR A 893 -29.31 -46.51 48.84
C THR A 893 -28.17 -45.53 49.13
N CYS A 894 -27.25 -45.41 48.17
CA CYS A 894 -26.18 -44.42 48.19
C CYS A 894 -26.72 -43.08 47.69
N ASP A 895 -26.56 -42.01 48.47
CA ASP A 895 -26.61 -40.65 47.94
C ASP A 895 -25.24 -40.30 47.36
N SER A 896 -25.11 -40.39 46.03
CA SER A 896 -23.86 -40.11 45.30
C SER A 896 -23.38 -38.66 45.42
N SER A 897 -24.23 -37.73 45.90
CA SER A 897 -23.84 -36.32 46.09
C SER A 897 -23.23 -36.03 47.47
N THR A 898 -23.50 -36.88 48.47
CA THR A 898 -23.00 -36.72 49.85
C THR A 898 -22.15 -37.89 50.33
N GLY A 899 -22.13 -39.02 49.61
CA GLY A 899 -21.52 -40.28 50.03
C GLY A 899 -22.21 -40.96 51.22
N VAL A 900 -23.38 -40.46 51.62
CA VAL A 900 -24.12 -40.96 52.79
C VAL A 900 -25.03 -42.11 52.38
N CYS A 901 -24.98 -43.18 53.15
CA CYS A 901 -25.89 -44.31 52.99
C CYS A 901 -27.23 -44.10 53.70
N ALA A 902 -28.31 -44.07 52.93
CA ALA A 902 -29.67 -44.20 53.43
C ALA A 902 -30.03 -45.68 53.55
N CYS A 903 -29.79 -46.28 54.72
CA CYS A 903 -30.11 -47.68 54.99
C CYS A 903 -31.63 -47.89 55.14
N GLU A 904 -32.19 -48.91 54.47
CA GLU A 904 -33.56 -49.35 54.73
C GLU A 904 -33.64 -50.13 56.04
N MET A 905 -34.72 -49.94 56.81
CA MET A 905 -34.94 -50.72 58.03
C MET A 905 -35.27 -52.17 57.71
N THR A 906 -34.29 -53.06 57.83
CA THR A 906 -34.53 -54.51 57.80
C THR A 906 -35.43 -54.91 58.98
N TYR A 907 -36.68 -55.28 58.70
CA TYR A 907 -37.57 -55.83 59.72
C TYR A 907 -36.96 -57.09 60.34
N SER A 908 -36.90 -57.13 61.67
CA SER A 908 -36.43 -58.31 62.40
C SER A 908 -37.31 -59.53 62.10
N PRO A 909 -36.76 -60.68 61.66
CA PRO A 909 -37.52 -61.89 61.37
C PRO A 909 -38.13 -62.56 62.63
N TYR A 910 -37.97 -61.95 63.81
CA TYR A 910 -38.51 -62.45 65.08
C TYR A 910 -39.79 -61.76 65.56
N ASN A 911 -40.32 -60.75 64.87
CA ASN A 911 -41.56 -60.09 65.30
C ASN A 911 -42.83 -60.82 64.83
N ASN A 912 -43.01 -62.05 65.32
CA ASN A 912 -44.23 -62.85 65.13
C ASN A 912 -45.26 -62.53 66.24
N THR A 913 -46.03 -61.45 66.06
CA THR A 913 -47.32 -61.27 66.75
C THR A 913 -48.45 -61.23 65.72
N ARG A 914 -49.43 -62.13 65.90
CA ARG A 914 -50.63 -62.28 65.08
C ARG A 914 -51.53 -61.04 65.08
#